data_AF-A0A7L3PVU8-F1
#
_entry.id   AF-A0A7L3PVU8-F1
#
_cell.length_a   1.000
_cell.length_b   1.000
_cell.length_c   1.000
_cell.angle_alpha   90.00
_cell.angle_beta   90.00
_cell.angle_gamma   90.00
#
_symmetry.space_group_name_H-M   'P 1'
#
loop_
_entity.id
_entity.type
_entity.pdbx_description
1 polymer ?
#
loop_
_entity_poly.entity_id
_entity_poly.type
_entity_poly.pdbx_seq_one_letter_code
_entity_poly.pdbx_strand_id
1 'polypeptide(L)'
;VELEMPTVSLDKEVSLLATVPSVVQSLEGCAVTWKKLISRVLKQQLRKVPQGNGPLAEIDLWRDKNAILSDLTEQTKLPKVQKVLKILQEAKSEHIEELQIVLSDLKKYHVEALDNVKFLSTLERHLQNLAHGTGSDVVLSTIPSLLNALRMVWVMSRHYNKDERMVPLLKRISWQICTRVYEVVDLHTLFIEDRAAAKKRVTEGKTILEHWKKCYFTACAQVEESGSERYWKFDLKSLFERTDHMTAVCQDLLEIFQVVIEELYNVFIPELTTVTANPKRIEALLRGVNELISPMKELKFDPFSVISTRNWKSVMRQFREEVSVENVKQIFIQNLEDPPLYKNYPPVAGAISWSRSLFYRIKHTILRFQELEELLTSEHGKKVKQVYLQVAKKMKEYEDQKYKEWKESTAQMLPLLLKDHLLTVSSVAEESVTTKKSTCFAVNFSPMLQEMIIETKYMEQLGLPVPEIARYVALQEDKYLRYTSRLTSMLDRYHNLMETLNEAETKLLHDSVQELLRIFKSGHKRLTWNSLGISEFIVQCTQAIGKLESLVHQIHNISEDISSKLLFLESANLFKFPLPKNGHELPEPKAFFDYIKCERAKDVAPLLRKYSAIPPLLIEVEGRVANTNTGRSPKLAAYYAYWEKRIYQVLIQLIVKNLQAFNAVLLANVPLFQIKAVLSVPEITFQPSASEIDQMAAESIQDCVKVAKHFVRWMHGTCIECPPQHVRKEEAVPFNFYSDVSQSPLIIEQAVLVTQNIHEVLASLSEYLNQWNRYDLLWKSDKDTVLETFAAEKPACVTFDEQLQFYMKVAQEVTQQPLIKDEQFIRLQLAPLALSVQENAQGWMTSLGKLLNESAREELVRLQEEIQVGVFSL
;
A
#
# COMPACT_ATOMS: atom_id res chain seq x y z
N VAL A 1 64.85 -37.44 32.95
CA VAL A 1 65.11 -38.43 34.03
C VAL A 1 66.58 -38.76 33.96
N GLU A 2 67.34 -38.63 35.04
CA GLU A 2 68.80 -38.87 35.03
C GLU A 2 69.23 -39.90 36.08
N LEU A 3 70.14 -40.79 35.70
CA LEU A 3 70.78 -41.74 36.62
C LEU A 3 71.87 -41.02 37.45
N GLU A 4 71.79 -41.10 38.77
CA GLU A 4 72.81 -40.55 39.67
C GLU A 4 74.14 -41.31 39.50
N MET A 5 75.22 -40.61 39.16
CA MET A 5 76.52 -41.23 38.93
C MET A 5 77.26 -41.46 40.26
N PRO A 6 78.05 -42.54 40.41
CA PRO A 6 78.82 -42.77 41.62
C PRO A 6 79.88 -41.68 41.83
N THR A 7 80.07 -41.26 43.07
CA THR A 7 81.06 -40.24 43.48
C THR A 7 82.48 -40.82 43.65
N VAL A 8 82.62 -42.14 43.58
CA VAL A 8 83.89 -42.88 43.76
C VAL A 8 84.66 -42.97 42.44
N SER A 9 85.99 -42.77 42.45
CA SER A 9 86.84 -42.92 41.26
C SER A 9 86.82 -44.38 40.76
N LEU A 10 86.52 -44.54 39.48
CA LEU A 10 86.44 -45.83 38.79
C LEU A 10 87.67 -46.07 37.90
N ASP A 11 88.82 -45.42 38.13
CA ASP A 11 89.94 -45.44 37.19
C ASP A 11 90.75 -46.75 37.21
N LYS A 12 90.60 -47.56 38.27
CA LYS A 12 91.31 -48.83 38.45
C LYS A 12 90.63 -50.01 37.72
N GLU A 13 91.33 -51.15 37.65
CA GLU A 13 90.81 -52.40 37.06
C GLU A 13 89.63 -52.98 37.85
N VAL A 14 88.69 -53.61 37.14
CA VAL A 14 87.41 -54.13 37.67
C VAL A 14 87.63 -55.16 38.78
N SER A 15 88.60 -56.07 38.58
CA SER A 15 89.00 -57.13 39.53
C SER A 15 89.53 -56.57 40.86
N LEU A 16 90.24 -55.44 40.83
CA LEU A 16 90.75 -54.78 42.04
C LEU A 16 89.65 -54.00 42.75
N LEU A 17 88.75 -53.34 42.02
CA LEU A 17 87.65 -52.57 42.62
C LEU A 17 86.57 -53.46 43.23
N ALA A 18 86.38 -54.68 42.69
CA ALA A 18 85.43 -55.66 43.21
C ALA A 18 85.83 -56.27 44.57
N THR A 19 87.11 -56.18 44.95
CA THR A 19 87.61 -56.71 46.24
C THR A 19 87.63 -55.66 47.37
N VAL A 20 87.31 -54.40 47.09
CA VAL A 20 87.30 -53.30 48.07
C VAL A 20 85.88 -53.06 48.63
N PRO A 21 85.60 -53.41 49.90
CA PRO A 21 84.23 -53.38 50.44
C PRO A 21 83.57 -51.99 50.44
N SER A 22 84.33 -50.93 50.73
CA SER A 22 83.80 -49.56 50.76
C SER A 22 83.39 -49.03 49.37
N VAL A 23 84.09 -49.47 48.32
CA VAL A 23 83.75 -49.14 46.93
C VAL A 23 82.52 -49.93 46.51
N VAL A 24 82.48 -51.24 46.78
CA VAL A 24 81.32 -52.09 46.46
C VAL A 24 80.05 -51.59 47.15
N GLN A 25 80.10 -51.26 48.44
CA GLN A 25 78.94 -50.75 49.20
C GLN A 25 78.39 -49.41 48.65
N SER A 26 79.28 -48.51 48.20
CA SER A 26 78.86 -47.26 47.54
C SER A 26 78.21 -47.51 46.18
N LEU A 27 78.75 -48.45 45.40
CA LEU A 27 78.18 -48.86 44.12
C LEU A 27 76.85 -49.61 44.28
N GLU A 28 76.68 -50.39 45.34
CA GLU A 28 75.41 -51.01 45.73
C GLU A 28 74.33 -49.98 46.06
N GLY A 29 74.69 -48.93 46.82
CA GLY A 29 73.81 -47.78 47.06
C GLY A 29 73.33 -47.12 45.76
N CYS A 30 74.25 -46.92 44.80
CA CYS A 30 73.90 -46.39 43.48
C CYS A 30 73.00 -47.35 42.69
N ALA A 31 73.28 -48.66 42.71
CA ALA A 31 72.49 -49.69 42.06
C ALA A 31 71.04 -49.75 42.59
N VAL A 32 70.84 -49.61 43.91
CA VAL A 32 69.50 -49.56 44.52
C VAL A 32 68.74 -48.30 44.09
N THR A 33 69.41 -47.15 44.02
CA THR A 33 68.80 -45.91 43.54
C THR A 33 68.40 -46.01 42.06
N TRP A 34 69.27 -46.57 41.21
CA TRP A 34 68.97 -46.83 39.80
C TRP A 34 67.78 -47.80 39.65
N LYS A 35 67.75 -48.90 40.40
CA LYS A 35 66.62 -49.86 40.41
C LYS A 35 65.31 -49.16 40.73
N LYS A 36 65.28 -48.36 41.80
CA LYS A 36 64.07 -47.61 42.23
C LYS A 36 63.63 -46.61 41.16
N LEU A 37 64.58 -45.87 40.57
CA LEU A 37 64.28 -44.89 39.54
C LEU A 37 63.72 -45.54 38.27
N ILE A 38 64.39 -46.55 37.74
CA ILE A 38 63.96 -47.25 36.51
C ILE A 38 62.60 -47.93 36.76
N SER A 39 62.43 -48.61 37.90
CA SER A 39 61.14 -49.24 38.24
C SER A 39 60.00 -48.22 38.36
N ARG A 40 60.26 -47.04 38.94
CA ARG A 40 59.28 -45.96 39.04
C ARG A 40 58.88 -45.44 37.67
N VAL A 41 59.85 -45.18 36.80
CA VAL A 41 59.62 -44.67 35.45
C VAL A 41 58.87 -45.70 34.62
N LEU A 42 59.25 -46.98 34.66
CA LEU A 42 58.54 -48.05 33.96
C LEU A 42 57.07 -48.16 34.43
N LYS A 43 56.82 -48.15 35.75
CA LYS A 43 55.45 -48.16 36.30
C LYS A 43 54.63 -46.95 35.84
N GLN A 44 55.24 -45.77 35.76
CA GLN A 44 54.58 -44.56 35.26
C GLN A 44 54.25 -44.68 33.76
N GLN A 45 55.20 -45.16 32.94
CA GLN A 45 54.97 -45.32 31.50
C GLN A 45 53.93 -46.40 31.18
N LEU A 46 53.87 -47.48 31.95
CA LEU A 46 52.87 -48.53 31.77
C LEU A 46 51.44 -48.07 32.10
N ARG A 47 51.29 -47.12 33.04
CA ARG A 47 49.98 -46.55 33.42
C ARG A 47 49.52 -45.40 32.52
N LYS A 48 50.40 -44.84 31.68
CA LYS A 48 50.08 -43.69 30.85
C LYS A 48 49.07 -44.09 29.76
N VAL A 49 47.96 -43.34 29.70
CA VAL A 49 46.89 -43.46 28.70
C VAL A 49 46.97 -42.30 27.69
N PRO A 50 46.41 -42.45 26.48
CA PRO A 50 46.42 -41.39 25.48
C PRO A 50 45.62 -40.17 25.94
N GLN A 51 46.12 -38.96 25.69
CA GLN A 51 45.45 -37.71 26.05
C GLN A 51 44.58 -37.21 24.89
N GLY A 52 43.25 -37.19 25.09
CA GLY A 52 42.26 -36.83 24.07
C GLY A 52 41.50 -38.04 23.52
N ASN A 53 40.44 -37.79 22.74
CA ASN A 53 39.55 -38.85 22.21
C ASN A 53 39.90 -39.29 20.77
N GLY A 54 40.67 -38.48 20.05
CA GLY A 54 41.09 -38.76 18.68
C GLY A 54 42.15 -39.87 18.58
N PRO A 55 42.41 -40.35 17.36
CA PRO A 55 43.38 -41.42 17.11
C PRO A 55 44.83 -40.93 17.12
N LEU A 56 45.09 -39.64 16.87
CA LEU A 56 46.45 -39.06 16.93
C LEU A 56 47.06 -39.14 18.34
N ALA A 57 46.23 -39.05 19.38
CA ALA A 57 46.65 -39.19 20.77
C ALA A 57 47.37 -40.51 21.07
N GLU A 58 47.03 -41.59 20.35
CA GLU A 58 47.70 -42.89 20.47
C GLU A 58 49.14 -42.81 19.94
N ILE A 59 49.37 -42.10 18.82
CA ILE A 59 50.71 -41.90 18.27
C ILE A 59 51.56 -41.09 19.24
N ASP A 60 51.02 -40.00 19.76
CA ASP A 60 51.73 -39.12 20.70
C ASP A 60 52.09 -39.86 22.00
N LEU A 61 51.19 -40.73 22.49
CA LEU A 61 51.48 -41.59 23.64
C LEU A 61 52.72 -42.46 23.40
N TRP A 62 52.79 -43.14 22.25
CA TRP A 62 53.91 -44.03 21.95
C TRP A 62 55.21 -43.26 21.67
N ARG A 63 55.13 -42.08 21.06
CA ARG A 63 56.28 -41.17 20.89
C ARG A 63 56.87 -40.75 22.22
N ASP A 64 56.02 -40.30 23.15
CA ASP A 64 56.44 -39.91 24.49
C ASP A 64 57.07 -41.08 25.26
N LYS A 65 56.45 -42.27 25.20
CA LYS A 65 57.00 -43.49 25.83
C LYS A 65 58.37 -43.82 25.25
N ASN A 66 58.51 -43.77 23.92
CA ASN A 66 59.78 -44.05 23.27
C ASN A 66 60.85 -43.03 23.65
N ALA A 67 60.56 -41.73 23.67
CA ALA A 67 61.51 -40.69 24.06
C ALA A 67 62.06 -40.92 25.47
N ILE A 68 61.17 -41.10 26.46
CA ILE A 68 61.55 -41.29 27.87
C ILE A 68 62.34 -42.59 28.08
N LEU A 69 61.92 -43.69 27.45
CA LEU A 69 62.60 -44.99 27.58
C LEU A 69 63.92 -45.03 26.80
N SER A 70 64.00 -44.34 25.67
CA SER A 70 65.23 -44.21 24.88
C SER A 70 66.28 -43.43 25.66
N ASP A 71 65.92 -42.27 26.23
CA ASP A 71 66.82 -41.46 27.04
C ASP A 71 67.38 -42.25 28.23
N LEU A 72 66.53 -42.98 28.94
CA LEU A 72 66.94 -43.81 30.07
C LEU A 72 67.80 -44.99 29.62
N THR A 73 67.50 -45.60 28.47
CA THR A 73 68.30 -46.72 27.91
C THR A 73 69.69 -46.25 27.47
N GLU A 74 69.81 -45.08 26.83
CA GLU A 74 71.10 -44.50 26.45
C GLU A 74 71.97 -44.19 27.68
N GLN A 75 71.36 -43.68 28.77
CA GLN A 75 72.10 -43.48 30.02
C GLN A 75 72.65 -44.78 30.60
N THR A 76 71.95 -45.91 30.46
CA THR A 76 72.48 -47.22 30.92
C THR A 76 73.67 -47.70 30.10
N LYS A 77 73.84 -47.25 28.85
CA LYS A 77 74.95 -47.62 27.97
C LYS A 77 76.22 -46.81 28.24
N LEU A 78 76.15 -45.75 29.07
CA LEU A 78 77.30 -44.93 29.40
C LEU A 78 78.45 -45.81 29.97
N PRO A 79 79.71 -45.55 29.57
CA PRO A 79 80.85 -46.40 29.92
C PRO A 79 81.04 -46.51 31.43
N LYS A 80 80.73 -45.45 32.18
CA LYS A 80 80.75 -45.44 33.66
C LYS A 80 79.73 -46.41 34.24
N VAL A 81 78.48 -46.40 33.76
CA VAL A 81 77.41 -47.28 34.23
C VAL A 81 77.71 -48.75 33.90
N GLN A 82 78.21 -49.02 32.69
CA GLN A 82 78.64 -50.36 32.29
C GLN A 82 79.81 -50.88 33.14
N LYS A 83 80.75 -50.00 33.52
CA LYS A 83 81.86 -50.37 34.42
C LYS A 83 81.35 -50.70 35.83
N VAL A 84 80.39 -49.95 36.36
CA VAL A 84 79.74 -50.25 37.66
C VAL A 84 79.05 -51.62 37.65
N LEU A 85 78.29 -51.93 36.60
CA LEU A 85 77.61 -53.23 36.47
C LEU A 85 78.61 -54.40 36.45
N LYS A 86 79.74 -54.25 35.73
CA LYS A 86 80.81 -55.27 35.70
C LYS A 86 81.47 -55.46 37.07
N ILE A 87 81.73 -54.38 37.81
CA ILE A 87 82.32 -54.46 39.15
C ILE A 87 81.38 -55.18 40.12
N LEU A 88 80.09 -54.83 40.13
CA LEU A 88 79.09 -55.46 41.00
C LEU A 88 78.84 -56.94 40.64
N GLN A 89 78.98 -57.30 39.36
CA GLN A 89 78.88 -58.68 38.89
C GLN A 89 80.08 -59.53 39.33
N GLU A 90 81.30 -58.99 39.25
CA GLU A 90 82.51 -59.66 39.72
C GLU A 90 82.52 -59.80 41.25
N ALA A 91 82.00 -58.79 41.96
CA ALA A 91 81.85 -58.81 43.43
C ALA A 91 80.71 -59.72 43.93
N LYS A 92 79.91 -60.32 43.04
CA LYS A 92 78.74 -61.16 43.37
C LYS A 92 77.77 -60.50 44.35
N SER A 93 77.48 -59.20 44.15
CA SER A 93 76.54 -58.45 44.99
C SER A 93 75.11 -59.00 44.91
N GLU A 94 74.38 -59.03 46.03
CA GLU A 94 72.98 -59.47 46.08
C GLU A 94 72.02 -58.58 45.25
N HIS A 95 72.41 -57.32 44.99
CA HIS A 95 71.57 -56.35 44.28
C HIS A 95 71.73 -56.38 42.75
N ILE A 96 72.73 -57.08 42.22
CA ILE A 96 73.00 -57.09 40.77
C ILE A 96 71.93 -57.85 39.98
N GLU A 97 71.42 -58.96 40.52
CA GLU A 97 70.40 -59.78 39.85
C GLU A 97 69.10 -58.99 39.69
N GLU A 98 68.65 -58.33 40.76
CA GLU A 98 67.44 -57.50 40.73
C GLU A 98 67.57 -56.29 39.81
N LEU A 99 68.75 -55.67 39.72
CA LEU A 99 69.00 -54.56 38.82
C LEU A 99 69.04 -55.02 37.35
N GLN A 100 69.63 -56.19 37.06
CA GLN A 100 69.65 -56.76 35.72
C GLN A 100 68.25 -57.10 35.20
N ILE A 101 67.34 -57.56 36.08
CA ILE A 101 65.92 -57.77 35.73
C ILE A 101 65.29 -56.45 35.28
N VAL A 102 65.45 -55.37 36.06
CA VAL A 102 64.86 -54.06 35.74
C VAL A 102 65.49 -53.43 34.48
N LEU A 103 66.77 -53.66 34.22
CA LEU A 103 67.44 -53.22 32.99
C LEU A 103 66.99 -54.04 31.76
N SER A 104 66.73 -55.33 31.93
CA SER A 104 66.15 -56.19 30.89
C SER A 104 64.73 -55.74 30.54
N ASP A 105 63.91 -55.46 31.56
CA ASP A 105 62.56 -54.90 31.38
C ASP A 105 62.61 -53.54 30.67
N LEU A 106 63.53 -52.65 31.05
CA LEU A 106 63.72 -51.37 30.38
C LEU A 106 64.04 -51.54 28.88
N LYS A 107 64.98 -52.43 28.54
CA LYS A 107 65.33 -52.72 27.14
C LYS A 107 64.14 -53.31 26.39
N LYS A 108 63.40 -54.25 26.99
CA LYS A 108 62.21 -54.87 26.41
C LYS A 108 61.14 -53.83 26.09
N TYR A 109 60.80 -52.96 27.04
CA TYR A 109 59.80 -51.91 26.85
C TYR A 109 60.25 -50.81 25.89
N HIS A 110 61.55 -50.49 25.86
CA HIS A 110 62.10 -49.56 24.87
C HIS A 110 62.00 -50.11 23.44
N VAL A 111 62.38 -51.37 23.22
CA VAL A 111 62.26 -52.02 21.90
C VAL A 111 60.80 -52.07 21.45
N GLU A 112 59.89 -52.41 22.36
CA GLU A 112 58.45 -52.39 22.10
C GLU A 112 57.94 -50.98 21.73
N ALA A 113 58.33 -49.96 22.49
CA ALA A 113 57.94 -48.58 22.20
C ALA A 113 58.49 -48.10 20.85
N LEU A 114 59.74 -48.41 20.54
CA LEU A 114 60.38 -48.06 19.27
C LEU A 114 59.69 -48.72 18.07
N ASP A 115 59.36 -50.01 18.18
CA ASP A 115 58.67 -50.76 17.11
C ASP A 115 57.26 -50.20 16.89
N ASN A 116 56.50 -49.97 17.97
CA ASN A 116 55.16 -49.39 17.90
C ASN A 116 55.16 -47.99 17.28
N VAL A 117 56.12 -47.13 17.65
CA VAL A 117 56.25 -45.78 17.03
C VAL A 117 56.50 -45.89 15.53
N LYS A 118 57.36 -46.81 15.07
CA LYS A 118 57.61 -47.00 13.63
C LYS A 118 56.34 -47.38 12.88
N PHE A 119 55.61 -48.38 13.37
CA PHE A 119 54.36 -48.82 12.73
C PHE A 119 53.26 -47.77 12.78
N LEU A 120 53.04 -47.14 13.94
CA LEU A 120 52.00 -46.10 14.09
C LEU A 120 52.31 -44.84 13.27
N SER A 121 53.58 -44.47 13.09
CA SER A 121 53.96 -43.32 12.25
C SER A 121 53.57 -43.52 10.78
N THR A 122 53.42 -44.76 10.31
CA THR A 122 52.90 -45.03 8.93
C THR A 122 51.42 -44.66 8.78
N LEU A 123 50.68 -44.56 9.89
CA LEU A 123 49.26 -44.21 9.91
C LEU A 123 49.03 -42.70 10.05
N GLU A 124 50.03 -41.95 10.53
CA GLU A 124 49.89 -40.56 10.95
C GLU A 124 49.27 -39.66 9.87
N ARG A 125 49.76 -39.74 8.63
CA ARG A 125 49.21 -38.95 7.52
C ARG A 125 47.73 -39.23 7.28
N HIS A 126 47.33 -40.50 7.33
CA HIS A 126 45.93 -40.90 7.14
C HIS A 126 45.06 -40.40 8.31
N LEU A 127 45.57 -40.47 9.55
CA LEU A 127 44.87 -39.96 10.72
C LEU A 127 44.77 -38.43 10.73
N GLN A 128 45.79 -37.71 10.24
CA GLN A 128 45.76 -36.26 10.04
C GLN A 128 44.74 -35.87 8.97
N ASN A 129 44.69 -36.59 7.84
CA ASN A 129 43.66 -36.37 6.82
C ASN A 129 42.24 -36.61 7.37
N LEU A 130 42.08 -37.61 8.24
CA LEU A 130 40.79 -37.90 8.88
C LEU A 130 40.40 -36.83 9.91
N ALA A 131 41.37 -36.26 10.64
CA ALA A 131 41.13 -35.26 11.66
C ALA A 131 40.96 -33.84 11.11
N HIS A 132 41.76 -33.46 10.10
CA HIS A 132 41.90 -32.09 9.62
C HIS A 132 41.66 -31.91 8.12
N GLY A 133 41.35 -32.98 7.39
CA GLY A 133 41.09 -32.90 5.95
C GLY A 133 39.91 -31.98 5.63
N THR A 134 40.01 -31.22 4.55
CA THR A 134 38.92 -30.35 4.08
C THR A 134 38.01 -31.13 3.13
N GLY A 135 36.72 -31.24 3.48
CA GLY A 135 35.71 -31.90 2.66
C GLY A 135 35.52 -33.40 2.93
N SER A 136 34.36 -33.90 2.51
CA SER A 136 33.90 -35.30 2.62
C SER A 136 34.68 -36.25 1.69
N ASP A 137 35.06 -35.78 0.50
CA ASP A 137 35.83 -36.56 -0.49
C ASP A 137 37.21 -37.00 0.01
N VAL A 138 37.89 -36.14 0.78
CA VAL A 138 39.19 -36.46 1.39
C VAL A 138 39.03 -37.57 2.42
N VAL A 139 37.95 -37.56 3.20
CA VAL A 139 37.65 -38.61 4.19
C VAL A 139 37.32 -39.93 3.48
N LEU A 140 36.46 -39.89 2.46
CA LEU A 140 36.05 -41.06 1.69
C LEU A 140 37.24 -41.76 1.01
N SER A 141 38.18 -41.00 0.43
CA SER A 141 39.39 -41.56 -0.19
C SER A 141 40.44 -42.04 0.82
N THR A 142 40.45 -41.47 2.02
CA THR A 142 41.41 -41.84 3.09
C THR A 142 41.00 -43.12 3.83
N ILE A 143 39.70 -43.41 3.97
CA ILE A 143 39.22 -44.59 4.72
C ILE A 143 39.77 -45.93 4.17
N PRO A 144 39.72 -46.23 2.85
CA PRO A 144 40.25 -47.48 2.32
C PRO A 144 41.76 -47.63 2.54
N SER A 145 42.53 -46.55 2.32
CA SER A 145 43.98 -46.54 2.47
C SER A 145 44.40 -46.69 3.93
N LEU A 146 43.69 -46.03 4.86
CA LEU A 146 43.87 -46.18 6.30
C LEU A 146 43.64 -47.62 6.76
N LEU A 147 42.54 -48.25 6.34
CA LEU A 147 42.22 -49.63 6.75
C LEU A 147 43.23 -50.64 6.19
N ASN A 148 43.71 -50.44 4.95
CA ASN A 148 44.79 -51.26 4.43
C ASN A 148 46.11 -51.05 5.19
N ALA A 149 46.43 -49.83 5.60
CA ALA A 149 47.61 -49.56 6.43
C ALA A 149 47.49 -50.19 7.82
N LEU A 150 46.31 -50.11 8.46
CA LEU A 150 46.01 -50.80 9.72
C LEU A 150 46.12 -52.32 9.58
N ARG A 151 45.68 -52.88 8.44
CA ARG A 151 45.86 -54.28 8.09
C ARG A 151 47.35 -54.66 8.05
N MET A 152 48.18 -53.85 7.41
CA MET A 152 49.64 -54.08 7.39
C MET A 152 50.24 -54.01 8.79
N VAL A 153 49.83 -53.06 9.63
CA VAL A 153 50.29 -52.98 11.03
C VAL A 153 49.92 -54.25 11.81
N TRP A 154 48.71 -54.78 11.63
CA TRP A 154 48.29 -56.02 12.31
C TRP A 154 49.09 -57.26 11.90
N VAL A 155 49.36 -57.40 10.61
CA VAL A 155 50.08 -58.56 10.08
C VAL A 155 51.59 -58.46 10.36
N MET A 156 52.19 -57.27 10.26
CA MET A 156 53.64 -57.08 10.31
C MET A 156 54.19 -56.68 11.69
N SER A 157 53.42 -55.96 12.51
CA SER A 157 53.90 -55.54 13.84
C SER A 157 54.05 -56.73 14.76
N ARG A 158 55.10 -56.75 15.59
CA ARG A 158 55.31 -57.80 16.59
C ARG A 158 54.64 -57.50 17.91
N HIS A 159 54.45 -56.21 18.22
CA HIS A 159 53.98 -55.75 19.52
C HIS A 159 52.61 -55.05 19.47
N TYR A 160 52.22 -54.44 18.34
CA TYR A 160 50.95 -53.71 18.21
C TYR A 160 49.78 -54.59 17.74
N ASN A 161 50.08 -55.79 17.27
CA ASN A 161 49.17 -56.83 16.76
C ASN A 161 48.27 -57.50 17.84
N LYS A 162 47.82 -56.75 18.84
CA LYS A 162 47.00 -57.24 19.97
C LYS A 162 45.66 -56.53 20.02
N ASP A 163 44.60 -57.27 20.37
CA ASP A 163 43.25 -56.73 20.53
C ASP A 163 43.21 -55.55 21.51
N GLU A 164 43.95 -55.65 22.61
CA GLU A 164 44.07 -54.61 23.65
C GLU A 164 44.56 -53.25 23.13
N ARG A 165 45.20 -53.21 21.94
CA ARG A 165 45.74 -51.99 21.32
C ARG A 165 44.97 -51.58 20.07
N MET A 166 44.67 -52.54 19.20
CA MET A 166 43.96 -52.26 17.96
C MET A 166 42.50 -51.87 18.19
N VAL A 167 41.79 -52.49 19.14
CA VAL A 167 40.39 -52.16 19.41
C VAL A 167 40.25 -50.72 19.92
N PRO A 168 41.03 -50.24 20.92
CA PRO A 168 41.01 -48.83 21.30
C PRO A 168 41.34 -47.87 20.15
N LEU A 169 42.30 -48.19 19.29
CA LEU A 169 42.64 -47.36 18.13
C LEU A 169 41.49 -47.29 17.12
N LEU A 170 40.88 -48.42 16.77
CA LEU A 170 39.71 -48.46 15.88
C LEU A 170 38.50 -47.72 16.48
N LYS A 171 38.29 -47.79 17.80
CA LYS A 171 37.27 -46.98 18.50
C LYS A 171 37.54 -45.49 18.40
N ARG A 172 38.81 -45.06 18.51
CA ARG A 172 39.21 -43.65 18.34
C ARG A 172 39.04 -43.18 16.89
N ILE A 173 39.30 -44.05 15.91
CA ILE A 173 39.05 -43.76 14.48
C ILE A 173 37.55 -43.64 14.22
N SER A 174 36.74 -44.58 14.71
CA SER A 174 35.27 -44.53 14.65
C SER A 174 34.71 -43.28 15.32
N TRP A 175 35.27 -42.88 16.47
CA TRP A 175 34.94 -41.61 17.12
C TRP A 175 35.25 -40.41 16.23
N GLN A 176 36.44 -40.37 15.61
CA GLN A 176 36.82 -39.27 14.71
C GLN A 176 35.91 -39.20 13.49
N ILE A 177 35.54 -40.34 12.89
CA ILE A 177 34.58 -40.39 11.77
C ILE A 177 33.22 -39.86 12.20
N CYS A 178 32.70 -40.28 13.37
CA CYS A 178 31.47 -39.75 13.93
C CYS A 178 31.55 -38.23 14.11
N THR A 179 32.65 -37.71 14.66
CA THR A 179 32.86 -36.25 14.84
C THR A 179 32.83 -35.52 13.50
N ARG A 180 33.47 -36.05 12.46
CA ARG A 180 33.45 -35.47 11.11
C ARG A 180 32.04 -35.44 10.51
N VAL A 181 31.27 -36.51 10.68
CA VAL A 181 29.89 -36.56 10.17
C VAL A 181 28.98 -35.60 10.94
N TYR A 182 29.20 -35.45 12.25
CA TYR A 182 28.51 -34.46 13.07
C TYR A 182 28.75 -33.03 12.56
N GLU A 183 30.01 -32.68 12.24
CA GLU A 183 30.38 -31.39 11.66
C GLU A 183 29.80 -31.15 10.26
N VAL A 184 29.78 -32.18 9.40
CA VAL A 184 29.26 -32.08 8.02
C VAL A 184 27.75 -31.85 8.01
N VAL A 185 27.01 -32.56 8.87
CA VAL A 185 25.54 -32.53 8.85
C VAL A 185 24.96 -31.37 9.66
N ASP A 186 25.63 -30.91 10.72
CA ASP A 186 25.19 -29.85 11.66
C ASP A 186 23.69 -29.50 11.62
N LEU A 187 22.93 -30.15 12.50
CA LEU A 187 21.47 -30.09 12.53
C LEU A 187 20.91 -28.70 12.83
N HIS A 188 21.67 -27.84 13.50
CA HIS A 188 21.23 -26.49 13.82
C HIS A 188 21.16 -25.60 12.56
N THR A 189 22.08 -25.80 11.62
CA THR A 189 22.13 -25.05 10.35
C THR A 189 21.41 -25.77 9.22
N LEU A 190 21.22 -27.09 9.32
CA LEU A 190 20.66 -27.95 8.28
C LEU A 190 19.27 -27.53 7.78
N PHE A 191 18.38 -27.07 8.66
CA PHE A 191 17.02 -26.64 8.30
C PHE A 191 16.88 -25.13 8.02
N ILE A 192 17.99 -24.39 8.09
CA ILE A 192 18.08 -22.94 7.82
C ILE A 192 18.65 -22.70 6.42
N GLU A 193 19.63 -23.50 6.02
CA GLU A 193 20.28 -23.40 4.72
C GLU A 193 19.39 -23.86 3.55
N ASP A 194 19.89 -23.69 2.33
CA ASP A 194 19.24 -24.20 1.13
C ASP A 194 18.99 -25.71 1.24
N ARG A 195 17.75 -26.12 0.90
CA ARG A 195 17.29 -27.48 1.17
C ARG A 195 17.98 -28.53 0.29
N ALA A 196 18.40 -28.17 -0.93
CA ALA A 196 19.17 -29.07 -1.78
C ALA A 196 20.60 -29.23 -1.26
N ALA A 197 21.21 -28.14 -0.77
CA ALA A 197 22.49 -28.19 -0.08
C ALA A 197 22.42 -29.04 1.21
N ALA A 198 21.35 -28.91 2.00
CA ALA A 198 21.12 -29.71 3.19
C ALA A 198 21.01 -31.22 2.87
N LYS A 199 20.18 -31.60 1.89
CA LYS A 199 20.06 -33.00 1.43
C LYS A 199 21.40 -33.58 0.98
N LYS A 200 22.21 -32.78 0.27
CA LYS A 200 23.56 -33.18 -0.15
C LYS A 200 24.48 -33.46 1.05
N ARG A 201 24.52 -32.57 2.05
CA ARG A 201 25.34 -32.75 3.27
C ARG A 201 24.94 -34.00 4.07
N VAL A 202 23.65 -34.26 4.27
CA VAL A 202 23.19 -35.50 4.95
C VAL A 202 23.60 -36.74 4.16
N THR A 203 23.47 -36.69 2.84
CA THR A 203 23.88 -37.80 1.96
C THR A 203 25.37 -38.08 2.09
N GLU A 204 26.22 -37.06 2.04
CA GLU A 204 27.67 -37.19 2.24
C GLU A 204 28.04 -37.73 3.63
N GLY A 205 27.37 -37.26 4.68
CA GLY A 205 27.57 -37.79 6.03
C GLY A 205 27.22 -39.28 6.13
N LYS A 206 26.10 -39.69 5.53
CA LYS A 206 25.67 -41.09 5.46
C LYS A 206 26.67 -41.96 4.69
N THR A 207 27.12 -41.50 3.52
CA THR A 207 28.06 -42.29 2.70
C THR A 207 29.39 -42.50 3.41
N ILE A 208 29.90 -41.53 4.18
CA ILE A 208 31.12 -41.69 4.99
C ILE A 208 30.97 -42.84 6.00
N LEU A 209 29.84 -42.90 6.73
CA LEU A 209 29.58 -43.93 7.74
C LEU A 209 29.46 -45.33 7.11
N GLU A 210 28.69 -45.45 6.02
CA GLU A 210 28.52 -46.71 5.30
C GLU A 210 29.84 -47.17 4.65
N HIS A 211 30.63 -46.23 4.12
CA HIS A 211 31.91 -46.53 3.49
C HIS A 211 32.93 -47.03 4.51
N TRP A 212 33.00 -46.43 5.71
CA TRP A 212 33.79 -46.93 6.83
C TRP A 212 33.48 -48.39 7.15
N LYS A 213 32.19 -48.71 7.35
CA LYS A 213 31.74 -50.07 7.68
C LYS A 213 32.05 -51.05 6.56
N LYS A 214 31.78 -50.67 5.30
CA LYS A 214 32.07 -51.48 4.12
C LYS A 214 33.55 -51.81 4.01
N CYS A 215 34.42 -50.79 4.08
CA CYS A 215 35.87 -50.98 3.98
C CYS A 215 36.43 -51.83 5.12
N TYR A 216 35.88 -51.72 6.33
CA TYR A 216 36.28 -52.56 7.46
C TYR A 216 36.02 -54.05 7.16
N PHE A 217 34.83 -54.39 6.67
CA PHE A 217 34.51 -55.78 6.31
C PHE A 217 35.34 -56.28 5.12
N THR A 218 35.64 -55.41 4.14
CA THR A 218 36.58 -55.73 3.07
C THR A 218 37.98 -56.05 3.61
N ALA A 219 38.48 -55.28 4.57
CA ALA A 219 39.76 -55.56 5.22
C ALA A 219 39.72 -56.88 6.02
N CYS A 220 38.59 -57.20 6.68
CA CYS A 220 38.41 -58.49 7.35
C CYS A 220 38.56 -59.67 6.37
N ALA A 221 37.83 -59.62 5.24
CA ALA A 221 37.88 -60.67 4.22
C ALA A 221 39.29 -60.86 3.65
N GLN A 222 40.01 -59.76 3.40
CA GLN A 222 41.40 -59.81 2.91
C GLN A 222 42.38 -60.42 3.92
N VAL A 223 42.13 -60.28 5.23
CA VAL A 223 42.96 -60.94 6.26
C VAL A 223 42.66 -62.44 6.30
N GLU A 224 41.39 -62.84 6.18
CA GLU A 224 40.99 -64.25 6.11
C GLU A 224 41.57 -64.95 4.87
N GLU A 225 41.57 -64.30 3.71
CA GLU A 225 42.17 -64.82 2.47
C GLU A 225 43.70 -64.93 2.52
N SER A 226 44.37 -64.08 3.31
CA SER A 226 45.83 -64.07 3.43
C SER A 226 46.42 -65.24 4.23
N GLY A 227 45.58 -66.13 4.78
CA GLY A 227 46.02 -67.30 5.54
C GLY A 227 46.69 -66.97 6.88
N SER A 228 46.49 -65.76 7.40
CA SER A 228 47.00 -65.34 8.71
C SER A 228 46.40 -66.22 9.81
N GLU A 229 47.24 -66.81 10.68
CA GLU A 229 46.81 -67.59 11.86
C GLU A 229 45.95 -66.77 12.85
N ARG A 230 45.89 -65.45 12.66
CA ARG A 230 45.23 -64.49 13.54
C ARG A 230 44.01 -63.87 12.89
N TYR A 231 42.87 -64.00 13.55
CA TYR A 231 41.58 -63.49 13.10
C TYR A 231 41.42 -61.99 13.38
N TRP A 232 41.13 -61.22 12.34
CA TRP A 232 40.67 -59.83 12.47
C TRP A 232 39.17 -59.84 12.81
N LYS A 233 38.81 -60.19 14.06
CA LYS A 233 37.41 -60.23 14.51
C LYS A 233 37.28 -59.56 15.87
N PHE A 234 36.80 -58.31 15.84
CA PHE A 234 36.56 -57.51 17.04
C PHE A 234 35.07 -57.45 17.38
N ASP A 235 34.75 -57.00 18.60
CA ASP A 235 33.36 -56.73 19.00
C ASP A 235 32.75 -55.62 18.13
N LEU A 236 32.00 -56.06 17.10
CA LEU A 236 31.34 -55.21 16.11
C LEU A 236 30.38 -54.22 16.77
N LYS A 237 29.72 -54.61 17.87
CA LYS A 237 28.78 -53.73 18.56
C LYS A 237 29.50 -52.50 19.09
N SER A 238 30.62 -52.71 19.77
CA SER A 238 31.39 -51.60 20.35
C SER A 238 32.07 -50.69 19.33
N LEU A 239 32.23 -51.13 18.08
CA LEU A 239 32.84 -50.36 16.99
C LEU A 239 31.81 -49.57 16.16
N PHE A 240 30.64 -50.17 15.93
CA PHE A 240 29.66 -49.66 14.96
C PHE A 240 28.35 -49.16 15.58
N GLU A 241 28.04 -49.40 16.86
CA GLU A 241 26.77 -48.97 17.46
C GLU A 241 26.48 -47.47 17.25
N ARG A 242 27.51 -46.63 17.45
CA ARG A 242 27.37 -45.19 17.21
C ARG A 242 27.26 -44.85 15.73
N THR A 243 28.09 -45.43 14.86
CA THR A 243 28.05 -45.14 13.42
C THR A 243 26.76 -45.63 12.76
N ASP A 244 26.23 -46.78 13.19
CA ASP A 244 24.99 -47.36 12.70
C ASP A 244 23.79 -46.52 13.13
N HIS A 245 23.77 -46.07 14.40
CA HIS A 245 22.74 -45.14 14.88
C HIS A 245 22.76 -43.82 14.09
N MET A 246 23.95 -43.23 13.88
CA MET A 246 24.08 -42.01 13.07
C MET A 246 23.66 -42.24 11.61
N THR A 247 23.92 -43.41 11.05
CA THR A 247 23.49 -43.77 9.68
C THR A 247 21.96 -43.81 9.59
N ALA A 248 21.30 -44.41 10.59
CA ALA A 248 19.85 -44.46 10.66
C ALA A 248 19.23 -43.06 10.80
N VAL A 249 19.81 -42.20 11.65
CA VAL A 249 19.38 -40.80 11.80
C VAL A 249 19.55 -40.02 10.48
N CYS A 250 20.67 -40.17 9.78
CA CYS A 250 20.86 -39.57 8.46
C CYS A 250 19.82 -40.08 7.45
N GLN A 251 19.46 -41.37 7.49
CA GLN A 251 18.42 -41.92 6.62
C GLN A 251 17.04 -41.31 6.90
N ASP A 252 16.66 -41.19 8.18
CA ASP A 252 15.40 -40.57 8.59
C ASP A 252 15.36 -39.09 8.17
N LEU A 253 16.47 -38.35 8.30
CA LEU A 253 16.59 -36.97 7.83
C LEU A 253 16.43 -36.85 6.32
N LEU A 254 17.02 -37.77 5.55
CA LEU A 254 16.84 -37.81 4.09
C LEU A 254 15.38 -38.06 3.71
N GLU A 255 14.64 -38.89 4.45
CA GLU A 255 13.20 -39.11 4.25
C GLU A 255 12.41 -37.82 4.48
N ILE A 256 12.70 -37.08 5.55
CA ILE A 256 12.07 -35.77 5.81
C ILE A 256 12.34 -34.82 4.65
N PHE A 257 13.60 -34.68 4.22
CA PHE A 257 13.95 -33.80 3.11
C PHE A 257 13.31 -34.25 1.80
N GLN A 258 13.17 -35.56 1.57
CA GLN A 258 12.47 -36.07 0.40
C GLN A 258 10.99 -35.66 0.37
N VAL A 259 10.27 -35.87 1.47
CA VAL A 259 8.85 -35.52 1.60
C VAL A 259 8.63 -34.01 1.55
N VAL A 260 9.44 -33.25 2.28
CA VAL A 260 9.30 -31.80 2.39
C VAL A 260 9.73 -31.10 1.09
N ILE A 261 10.88 -31.46 0.52
CA ILE A 261 11.44 -30.74 -0.64
C ILE A 261 10.74 -31.12 -1.93
N GLU A 262 10.67 -32.41 -2.25
CA GLU A 262 10.21 -32.84 -3.57
C GLU A 262 8.68 -32.81 -3.65
N GLU A 263 7.98 -33.29 -2.63
CA GLU A 263 6.52 -33.41 -2.70
C GLU A 263 5.79 -32.12 -2.33
N LEU A 264 6.23 -31.40 -1.30
CA LEU A 264 5.56 -30.18 -0.83
C LEU A 264 6.07 -28.90 -1.50
N TYR A 265 7.39 -28.67 -1.56
CA TYR A 265 7.95 -27.40 -2.08
C TYR A 265 8.15 -27.35 -3.60
N ASN A 266 8.46 -28.47 -4.26
CA ASN A 266 8.76 -28.47 -5.69
C ASN A 266 7.57 -28.91 -6.56
N VAL A 267 6.67 -29.75 -6.03
CA VAL A 267 5.46 -30.20 -6.74
C VAL A 267 4.24 -29.44 -6.24
N PHE A 268 3.89 -29.54 -4.95
CA PHE A 268 2.62 -29.01 -4.45
C PHE A 268 2.56 -27.49 -4.33
N ILE A 269 3.57 -26.80 -3.78
CA ILE A 269 3.53 -25.32 -3.63
C ILE A 269 3.57 -24.60 -4.98
N PRO A 270 4.40 -24.98 -5.99
CA PRO A 270 4.43 -24.35 -7.30
C PRO A 270 3.14 -24.63 -8.10
N GLU A 271 2.62 -25.85 -8.06
CA GLU A 271 1.28 -26.14 -8.60
C GLU A 271 0.24 -25.29 -7.84
N LEU A 272 0.21 -25.26 -6.52
CA LEU A 272 -0.83 -24.56 -5.77
C LEU A 272 -0.73 -23.02 -5.83
N THR A 273 0.46 -22.45 -6.00
CA THR A 273 0.69 -21.00 -6.27
C THR A 273 0.34 -20.63 -7.71
N THR A 274 0.45 -21.55 -8.67
CA THR A 274 -0.05 -21.36 -10.04
C THR A 274 -1.58 -21.58 -10.12
N VAL A 275 -2.14 -22.39 -9.23
CA VAL A 275 -3.55 -22.81 -9.18
C VAL A 275 -4.42 -21.88 -8.31
N THR A 276 -3.85 -21.17 -7.33
CA THR A 276 -4.62 -20.42 -6.31
C THR A 276 -4.22 -18.95 -6.27
N ALA A 277 -5.15 -18.02 -6.54
CA ALA A 277 -4.90 -16.57 -6.50
C ALA A 277 -5.11 -15.91 -5.12
N ASN A 278 -5.26 -16.71 -4.05
CA ASN A 278 -5.48 -16.21 -2.69
C ASN A 278 -4.18 -16.28 -1.86
N PRO A 279 -3.43 -15.16 -1.74
CA PRO A 279 -2.13 -15.15 -1.07
C PRO A 279 -2.22 -15.53 0.41
N LYS A 280 -3.35 -15.24 1.08
CA LYS A 280 -3.56 -15.57 2.51
C LYS A 280 -3.66 -17.08 2.75
N ARG A 281 -4.21 -17.84 1.80
CA ARG A 281 -4.29 -19.31 1.90
C ARG A 281 -2.95 -19.98 1.57
N ILE A 282 -2.19 -19.42 0.61
CA ILE A 282 -0.82 -19.85 0.34
C ILE A 282 0.06 -19.62 1.57
N GLU A 283 -0.07 -18.46 2.22
CA GLU A 283 0.65 -18.14 3.45
C GLU A 283 0.25 -19.06 4.61
N ALA A 284 -1.04 -19.42 4.72
CA ALA A 284 -1.50 -20.41 5.71
C ALA A 284 -0.95 -21.82 5.44
N LEU A 285 -0.83 -22.24 4.19
CA LEU A 285 -0.23 -23.52 3.81
C LEU A 285 1.29 -23.52 4.01
N LEU A 286 1.98 -22.42 3.66
CA LEU A 286 3.40 -22.24 3.95
C LEU A 286 3.67 -22.26 5.45
N ARG A 287 2.77 -21.68 6.26
CA ARG A 287 2.79 -21.79 7.72
C ARG A 287 2.59 -23.23 8.18
N GLY A 288 1.60 -23.95 7.66
CA GLY A 288 1.39 -25.36 8.00
C GLY A 288 2.57 -26.26 7.63
N VAL A 289 3.22 -26.02 6.49
CA VAL A 289 4.46 -26.73 6.10
C VAL A 289 5.63 -26.38 7.02
N ASN A 290 5.75 -25.12 7.45
CA ASN A 290 6.75 -24.72 8.44
C ASN A 290 6.46 -25.30 9.84
N GLU A 291 5.19 -25.47 10.22
CA GLU A 291 4.78 -26.13 11.46
C GLU A 291 5.15 -27.62 11.46
N LEU A 292 5.02 -28.33 10.32
CA LEU A 292 5.48 -29.72 10.19
C LEU A 292 6.99 -29.91 10.44
N ILE A 293 7.80 -28.87 10.18
CA ILE A 293 9.26 -28.91 10.36
C ILE A 293 9.68 -28.32 11.72
N SER A 294 8.78 -27.60 12.41
CA SER A 294 9.06 -26.96 13.70
C SER A 294 9.58 -27.96 14.77
N PRO A 295 9.00 -29.17 14.93
CA PRO A 295 9.52 -30.16 15.87
C PRO A 295 10.99 -30.56 15.61
N MET A 296 11.44 -30.47 14.36
CA MET A 296 12.82 -30.78 13.97
C MET A 296 13.78 -29.61 14.23
N LYS A 297 13.29 -28.37 14.21
CA LYS A 297 14.09 -27.17 14.51
C LYS A 297 14.29 -26.94 16.00
N GLU A 298 13.35 -27.39 16.84
CA GLU A 298 13.35 -27.15 18.28
C GLU A 298 13.80 -28.37 19.11
N LEU A 299 14.60 -29.27 18.52
CA LEU A 299 15.11 -30.44 19.22
C LEU A 299 15.92 -30.04 20.45
N LYS A 300 15.47 -30.46 21.64
CA LYS A 300 16.16 -30.24 22.92
C LYS A 300 17.26 -31.27 23.21
N PHE A 301 17.50 -32.19 22.28
CA PHE A 301 18.43 -33.29 22.42
C PHE A 301 19.21 -33.50 21.12
N ASP A 302 20.43 -34.01 21.22
CA ASP A 302 21.24 -34.43 20.07
C ASP A 302 20.72 -35.78 19.52
N PRO A 303 20.20 -35.85 18.29
CA PRO A 303 19.69 -37.10 17.73
C PRO A 303 20.81 -38.06 17.32
N PHE A 304 22.06 -37.60 17.12
CA PHE A 304 23.21 -38.48 16.85
C PHE A 304 23.73 -39.18 18.11
N SER A 305 23.28 -38.76 19.29
CA SER A 305 23.54 -39.45 20.54
C SER A 305 22.73 -40.74 20.65
N VAL A 306 23.38 -41.87 20.94
CA VAL A 306 22.73 -43.17 21.13
C VAL A 306 21.76 -43.16 22.33
N ILE A 307 21.94 -42.24 23.28
CA ILE A 307 21.05 -42.11 24.45
C ILE A 307 19.66 -41.60 24.04
N SER A 308 19.58 -40.81 22.97
CA SER A 308 18.34 -40.15 22.53
C SER A 308 17.54 -40.97 21.50
N THR A 309 17.97 -42.19 21.16
CA THR A 309 17.32 -43.03 20.12
C THR A 309 15.81 -43.21 20.33
N ARG A 310 15.35 -43.34 21.59
CA ARG A 310 13.91 -43.47 21.89
C ARG A 310 13.13 -42.20 21.55
N ASN A 311 13.68 -41.05 21.89
CA ASN A 311 13.06 -39.75 21.63
C ASN A 311 13.03 -39.48 20.12
N TRP A 312 14.13 -39.75 19.41
CA TRP A 312 14.20 -39.62 17.95
C TRP A 312 13.15 -40.49 17.23
N LYS A 313 13.02 -41.77 17.62
CA LYS A 313 12.01 -42.68 17.07
C LYS A 313 10.57 -42.21 17.33
N SER A 314 10.32 -41.51 18.44
CA SER A 314 8.99 -40.94 18.73
C SER A 314 8.68 -39.76 17.82
N VAL A 315 9.63 -38.85 17.65
CA VAL A 315 9.50 -37.68 16.76
C VAL A 315 9.24 -38.12 15.31
N MET A 316 10.00 -39.11 14.83
CA MET A 316 9.81 -39.66 13.47
C MET A 316 8.46 -40.36 13.29
N ARG A 317 7.90 -40.97 14.35
CA ARG A 317 6.58 -41.59 14.29
C ARG A 317 5.48 -40.54 14.13
N GLN A 318 5.53 -39.47 14.92
CA GLN A 318 4.58 -38.36 14.82
C GLN A 318 4.64 -37.71 13.44
N PHE A 319 5.84 -37.47 12.92
CA PHE A 319 6.02 -36.95 11.56
C PHE A 319 5.36 -37.86 10.50
N ARG A 320 5.58 -39.18 10.57
CA ARG A 320 4.96 -40.14 9.63
C ARG A 320 3.44 -40.22 9.76
N GLU A 321 2.90 -40.07 10.97
CA GLU A 321 1.45 -40.05 11.22
C GLU A 321 0.80 -38.78 10.65
N GLU A 322 1.42 -37.61 10.84
CA GLU A 322 0.94 -36.33 10.30
C GLU A 322 1.04 -36.24 8.77
N VAL A 323 1.97 -36.95 8.14
CA VAL A 323 2.11 -36.99 6.67
C VAL A 323 1.16 -38.01 6.01
N SER A 324 0.54 -38.91 6.77
CA SER A 324 -0.25 -40.05 6.25
C SER A 324 -1.69 -39.72 5.84
N VAL A 325 -2.26 -40.59 5.00
CA VAL A 325 -3.58 -40.61 4.28
C VAL A 325 -4.77 -39.92 4.99
N GLU A 326 -4.79 -39.86 6.31
CA GLU A 326 -5.84 -39.21 7.11
C GLU A 326 -5.94 -37.70 6.84
N ASN A 327 -4.81 -37.02 6.58
CA ASN A 327 -4.83 -35.59 6.23
C ASN A 327 -5.49 -35.33 4.87
N VAL A 328 -5.26 -36.19 3.88
CA VAL A 328 -5.92 -36.05 2.56
C VAL A 328 -7.41 -36.39 2.65
N LYS A 329 -7.78 -37.38 3.48
CA LYS A 329 -9.17 -37.68 3.80
C LYS A 329 -9.87 -36.49 4.45
N GLN A 330 -9.21 -35.80 5.38
CA GLN A 330 -9.78 -34.63 6.04
C GLN A 330 -10.00 -33.47 5.06
N ILE A 331 -9.03 -33.21 4.17
CA ILE A 331 -9.16 -32.20 3.11
C ILE A 331 -10.32 -32.52 2.16
N PHE A 332 -10.50 -33.80 1.81
CA PHE A 332 -11.60 -34.24 0.95
C PHE A 332 -12.97 -34.07 1.63
N ILE A 333 -13.09 -34.44 2.91
CA ILE A 333 -14.35 -34.32 3.66
C ILE A 333 -14.73 -32.85 3.90
N GLN A 334 -13.76 -31.99 4.24
CA GLN A 334 -14.02 -30.58 4.54
C GLN A 334 -14.47 -29.76 3.31
N ASN A 335 -14.02 -30.14 2.11
CA ASN A 335 -14.31 -29.38 0.88
C ASN A 335 -15.25 -30.15 -0.07
N LEU A 336 -16.07 -31.06 0.45
CA LEU A 336 -16.93 -31.94 -0.37
C LEU A 336 -18.08 -31.15 -1.05
N GLU A 337 -18.60 -30.13 -0.35
CA GLU A 337 -19.70 -29.28 -0.84
C GLU A 337 -19.23 -28.15 -1.76
N ASP A 338 -18.08 -27.54 -1.45
CA ASP A 338 -17.47 -26.45 -2.23
C ASP A 338 -15.98 -26.74 -2.50
N PRO A 339 -15.66 -27.53 -3.54
CA PRO A 339 -14.28 -27.85 -3.87
C PRO A 339 -13.56 -26.58 -4.36
N PRO A 340 -12.28 -26.38 -4.02
CA PRO A 340 -11.53 -25.22 -4.50
C PRO A 340 -11.32 -25.32 -6.02
N LEU A 341 -12.04 -24.50 -6.77
CA LEU A 341 -11.98 -24.44 -8.23
C LEU A 341 -11.09 -23.29 -8.73
N TYR A 342 -10.50 -23.47 -9.90
CA TYR A 342 -9.80 -22.41 -10.63
C TYR A 342 -10.78 -21.33 -11.11
N LYS A 343 -10.29 -20.11 -11.33
CA LYS A 343 -11.08 -19.03 -11.96
C LYS A 343 -11.42 -19.43 -13.40
N ASN A 344 -12.70 -19.33 -13.79
CA ASN A 344 -13.26 -19.77 -15.07
C ASN A 344 -13.33 -21.30 -15.27
N TYR A 345 -12.99 -22.11 -14.26
CA TYR A 345 -13.35 -23.52 -14.29
C TYR A 345 -14.82 -23.66 -13.91
N PRO A 346 -15.56 -24.51 -14.61
CA PRO A 346 -16.96 -24.68 -14.31
C PRO A 346 -17.19 -25.60 -13.09
N PRO A 347 -18.34 -25.47 -12.41
CA PRO A 347 -18.58 -26.06 -11.11
C PRO A 347 -18.45 -27.60 -11.08
N VAL A 348 -19.00 -28.31 -12.07
CA VAL A 348 -18.99 -29.79 -12.06
C VAL A 348 -17.65 -30.34 -12.54
N ALA A 349 -17.14 -29.88 -13.68
CA ALA A 349 -15.89 -30.43 -14.24
C ALA A 349 -14.68 -30.09 -13.35
N GLY A 350 -14.70 -28.90 -12.72
CA GLY A 350 -13.69 -28.50 -11.74
C GLY A 350 -13.69 -29.39 -10.49
N ALA A 351 -14.87 -29.73 -9.97
CA ALA A 351 -15.00 -30.61 -8.80
C ALA A 351 -14.44 -32.02 -9.07
N ILE A 352 -14.70 -32.56 -10.27
CA ILE A 352 -14.16 -33.85 -10.71
C ILE A 352 -12.64 -33.77 -10.85
N SER A 353 -12.11 -32.71 -11.47
CA SER A 353 -10.67 -32.51 -11.62
C SER A 353 -9.94 -32.41 -10.27
N TRP A 354 -10.53 -31.70 -9.31
CA TRP A 354 -10.03 -31.61 -7.93
C TRP A 354 -10.00 -32.97 -7.22
N SER A 355 -11.09 -33.75 -7.31
CA SER A 355 -11.15 -35.11 -6.78
C SER A 355 -10.04 -36.00 -7.35
N ARG A 356 -9.85 -35.98 -8.67
CA ARG A 356 -8.81 -36.76 -9.35
C ARG A 356 -7.41 -36.38 -8.90
N SER A 357 -7.13 -35.10 -8.72
CA SER A 357 -5.84 -34.62 -8.22
C SER A 357 -5.52 -35.17 -6.82
N LEU A 358 -6.49 -35.13 -5.89
CA LEU A 358 -6.34 -35.71 -4.56
C LEU A 358 -6.13 -37.24 -4.63
N PHE A 359 -6.87 -37.93 -5.49
CA PHE A 359 -6.71 -39.37 -5.70
C PHE A 359 -5.31 -39.74 -6.22
N TYR A 360 -4.79 -39.02 -7.23
CA TYR A 360 -3.45 -39.25 -7.76
C TYR A 360 -2.36 -39.06 -6.69
N ARG A 361 -2.52 -38.07 -5.80
CA ARG A 361 -1.61 -37.85 -4.66
C ARG A 361 -1.56 -39.05 -3.72
N ILE A 362 -2.72 -39.54 -3.26
CA ILE A 362 -2.74 -40.70 -2.34
C ILE A 362 -2.23 -41.96 -3.05
N LYS A 363 -2.57 -42.13 -4.33
CA LYS A 363 -2.09 -43.25 -5.16
C LYS A 363 -0.56 -43.25 -5.29
N HIS A 364 0.06 -42.10 -5.48
CA HIS A 364 1.52 -42.00 -5.58
C HIS A 364 2.20 -42.31 -4.24
N THR A 365 1.66 -41.79 -3.13
CA THR A 365 2.15 -42.08 -1.78
C THR A 365 2.07 -43.57 -1.44
N ILE A 366 0.96 -44.25 -1.76
CA ILE A 366 0.79 -45.69 -1.44
C ILE A 366 1.68 -46.59 -2.31
N LEU A 367 1.98 -46.21 -3.55
CA LEU A 367 2.89 -46.96 -4.43
C LEU A 367 4.31 -47.02 -3.86
N ARG A 368 4.80 -45.93 -3.25
CA ARG A 368 6.09 -45.93 -2.54
C ARG A 368 6.09 -46.81 -1.29
N PHE A 369 4.97 -46.86 -0.56
CA PHE A 369 4.82 -47.78 0.57
C PHE A 369 4.77 -49.25 0.13
N GLN A 370 4.40 -49.56 -1.11
CA GLN A 370 4.45 -50.93 -1.66
C GLN A 370 5.86 -51.45 -1.91
N GLU A 371 6.85 -50.58 -2.11
CA GLU A 371 8.25 -50.96 -2.30
C GLU A 371 8.91 -51.43 -0.99
N LEU A 372 8.29 -51.17 0.17
CA LEU A 372 8.75 -51.57 1.51
C LEU A 372 7.80 -52.62 2.13
N GLU A 373 7.96 -53.87 1.70
CA GLU A 373 7.05 -54.99 2.01
C GLU A 373 6.88 -55.29 3.52
N GLU A 374 7.91 -54.99 4.33
CA GLU A 374 7.89 -55.13 5.79
C GLU A 374 6.97 -54.14 6.52
N LEU A 375 6.72 -52.95 5.94
CA LEU A 375 5.89 -51.90 6.55
C LEU A 375 4.39 -52.13 6.31
N LEU A 376 4.02 -52.72 5.17
CA LEU A 376 2.62 -53.00 4.82
C LEU A 376 2.05 -54.24 5.51
N THR A 377 2.90 -55.19 5.92
CA THR A 377 2.50 -56.38 6.68
C THR A 377 2.22 -56.09 8.16
N SER A 378 2.71 -54.95 8.66
CA SER A 378 2.43 -54.45 10.01
C SER A 378 0.94 -54.15 10.25
N GLU A 379 0.49 -54.27 11.50
CA GLU A 379 -0.86 -53.87 11.96
C GLU A 379 -1.24 -52.44 11.52
N HIS A 380 -0.26 -51.53 11.51
CA HIS A 380 -0.46 -50.15 11.10
C HIS A 380 -0.58 -50.00 9.56
N GLY A 381 0.25 -50.72 8.79
CA GLY A 381 0.17 -50.74 7.32
C GLY A 381 -1.16 -51.29 6.80
N LYS A 382 -1.73 -52.30 7.47
CA LYS A 382 -3.07 -52.82 7.16
C LYS A 382 -4.17 -51.77 7.39
N LYS A 383 -4.08 -50.97 8.46
CA LYS A 383 -5.00 -49.86 8.73
C LYS A 383 -4.90 -48.77 7.67
N VAL A 384 -3.69 -48.35 7.31
CA VAL A 384 -3.47 -47.33 6.25
C VAL A 384 -4.00 -47.80 4.90
N LYS A 385 -3.79 -49.07 4.55
CA LYS A 385 -4.36 -49.68 3.33
C LYS A 385 -5.89 -49.67 3.32
N GLN A 386 -6.52 -49.98 4.45
CA GLN A 386 -7.99 -49.90 4.58
C GLN A 386 -8.50 -48.47 4.43
N VAL A 387 -7.86 -47.49 5.07
CA VAL A 387 -8.24 -46.07 4.94
C VAL A 387 -8.09 -45.59 3.49
N TYR A 388 -6.99 -45.93 2.82
CA TYR A 388 -6.79 -45.62 1.41
C TYR A 388 -7.92 -46.17 0.52
N LEU A 389 -8.27 -47.46 0.67
CA LEU A 389 -9.33 -48.08 -0.11
C LEU A 389 -10.69 -47.43 0.14
N GLN A 390 -10.99 -47.05 1.38
CA GLN A 390 -12.22 -46.34 1.72
C GLN A 390 -12.27 -44.94 1.07
N VAL A 391 -11.17 -44.18 1.11
CA VAL A 391 -11.10 -42.84 0.51
C VAL A 391 -11.16 -42.90 -1.01
N ALA A 392 -10.42 -43.82 -1.64
CA ALA A 392 -10.45 -44.06 -3.08
C ALA A 392 -11.86 -44.42 -3.58
N LYS A 393 -12.58 -45.27 -2.85
CA LYS A 393 -13.95 -45.64 -3.19
C LYS A 393 -14.90 -44.43 -3.12
N LYS A 394 -14.83 -43.65 -2.05
CA LYS A 394 -15.65 -42.43 -1.88
C LYS A 394 -15.37 -41.36 -2.94
N MET A 395 -14.10 -41.14 -3.31
CA MET A 395 -13.73 -40.20 -4.37
C MET A 395 -14.29 -40.62 -5.73
N LYS A 396 -14.26 -41.93 -6.04
CA LYS A 396 -14.86 -42.44 -7.28
C LYS A 396 -16.39 -42.31 -7.29
N GLU A 397 -17.06 -42.66 -6.19
CA GLU A 397 -18.52 -42.49 -6.04
C GLU A 397 -18.93 -41.02 -6.20
N TYR A 398 -18.12 -40.08 -5.69
CA TYR A 398 -18.32 -38.65 -5.88
C TYR A 398 -18.20 -38.21 -7.35
N GLU A 399 -17.15 -38.65 -8.06
CA GLU A 399 -16.99 -38.35 -9.49
C GLU A 399 -18.13 -38.89 -10.34
N ASP A 400 -18.54 -40.14 -10.10
CA ASP A 400 -19.62 -40.79 -10.84
C ASP A 400 -20.97 -40.09 -10.60
N GLN A 401 -21.25 -39.69 -9.36
CA GLN A 401 -22.48 -38.97 -9.00
C GLN A 401 -22.53 -37.58 -9.66
N LYS A 402 -21.46 -36.79 -9.54
CA LYS A 402 -21.38 -35.44 -10.13
C LYS A 402 -21.52 -35.46 -11.65
N TYR A 403 -20.88 -36.43 -12.32
CA TYR A 403 -21.01 -36.59 -13.76
C TYR A 403 -22.43 -37.00 -14.20
N LYS A 404 -23.09 -37.87 -13.44
CA LYS A 404 -24.48 -38.29 -13.74
C LYS A 404 -25.47 -37.13 -13.63
N GLU A 405 -25.40 -36.36 -12.53
CA GLU A 405 -26.24 -35.18 -12.31
C GLU A 405 -26.07 -34.16 -13.44
N TRP A 406 -24.83 -33.89 -13.83
CA TRP A 406 -24.51 -32.99 -14.93
C TRP A 406 -25.08 -33.45 -16.27
N LYS A 407 -24.93 -34.74 -16.59
CA LYS A 407 -25.41 -35.32 -17.84
C LYS A 407 -26.93 -35.22 -17.98
N GLU A 408 -27.66 -35.52 -16.91
CA GLU A 408 -29.13 -35.44 -16.89
C GLU A 408 -29.62 -33.98 -16.96
N SER A 409 -29.01 -33.08 -16.18
CA SER A 409 -29.32 -31.65 -16.19
C SER A 409 -29.07 -31.00 -17.56
N THR A 410 -27.90 -31.26 -18.16
CA THR A 410 -27.54 -30.70 -19.47
C THR A 410 -28.46 -31.21 -20.57
N ALA A 411 -28.84 -32.48 -20.55
CA ALA A 411 -29.74 -33.05 -21.56
C ALA A 411 -31.16 -32.46 -21.50
N GLN A 412 -31.66 -32.12 -20.31
CA GLN A 412 -33.00 -31.57 -20.12
C GLN A 412 -33.06 -30.06 -20.33
N MET A 413 -32.08 -29.31 -19.82
CA MET A 413 -32.12 -27.84 -19.78
C MET A 413 -31.65 -27.19 -21.08
N LEU A 414 -30.66 -27.78 -21.76
CA LEU A 414 -30.08 -27.20 -22.97
C LEU A 414 -31.12 -26.94 -24.09
N PRO A 415 -32.06 -27.86 -24.39
CA PRO A 415 -33.12 -27.60 -25.38
C PRO A 415 -34.15 -26.56 -24.96
N LEU A 416 -34.34 -26.35 -23.65
CA LEU A 416 -35.26 -25.34 -23.11
C LEU A 416 -34.65 -23.95 -23.23
N LEU A 417 -33.38 -23.79 -22.82
CA LEU A 417 -32.65 -22.53 -22.86
C LEU A 417 -32.45 -22.01 -24.31
N LEU A 418 -32.31 -22.91 -25.29
CA LEU A 418 -32.21 -22.52 -26.70
C LEU A 418 -33.55 -22.05 -27.32
N LYS A 419 -34.68 -22.36 -26.68
CA LYS A 419 -36.02 -21.89 -27.07
C LYS A 419 -36.36 -20.54 -26.46
N ASP A 420 -35.53 -20.01 -25.56
CA ASP A 420 -35.75 -18.68 -24.99
C ASP A 420 -35.57 -17.59 -26.05
N HIS A 421 -36.33 -16.51 -25.86
CA HIS A 421 -36.29 -15.34 -26.73
C HIS A 421 -34.96 -14.58 -26.56
N LEU A 422 -34.51 -13.85 -27.59
CA LEU A 422 -33.23 -13.14 -27.56
C LEU A 422 -33.17 -12.01 -26.52
N LEU A 423 -34.30 -11.33 -26.27
CA LEU A 423 -34.40 -10.16 -25.41
C LEU A 423 -35.38 -10.40 -24.25
N THR A 424 -35.01 -9.96 -23.05
CA THR A 424 -35.92 -9.87 -21.89
C THR A 424 -36.18 -8.40 -21.55
N VAL A 425 -37.34 -8.13 -20.97
CA VAL A 425 -37.64 -6.82 -20.41
C VAL A 425 -37.20 -6.84 -18.95
N SER A 426 -36.25 -5.99 -18.58
CA SER A 426 -35.89 -5.78 -17.19
C SER A 426 -36.94 -4.87 -16.56
N SER A 427 -37.86 -5.43 -15.77
CA SER A 427 -38.69 -4.65 -14.87
C SER A 427 -37.81 -4.24 -13.68
N VAL A 428 -37.09 -3.13 -13.81
CA VAL A 428 -36.54 -2.47 -12.62
C VAL A 428 -37.74 -2.04 -11.78
N ALA A 429 -37.70 -2.47 -10.52
CA ALA A 429 -38.78 -2.43 -9.54
C ALA A 429 -39.59 -1.12 -9.52
N GLU A 430 -40.88 -1.29 -9.26
CA GLU A 430 -41.81 -0.25 -8.86
C GLU A 430 -41.29 0.45 -7.60
N GLU A 431 -40.57 1.57 -7.75
CA GLU A 431 -40.43 2.58 -6.69
C GLU A 431 -39.89 3.90 -7.29
N SER A 432 -40.81 4.69 -7.83
CA SER A 432 -40.87 6.18 -7.76
C SER A 432 -41.77 6.71 -8.87
N VAL A 433 -42.93 7.21 -8.48
CA VAL A 433 -43.91 7.87 -9.33
C VAL A 433 -43.38 9.26 -9.69
N THR A 434 -42.62 9.37 -10.79
CA THR A 434 -42.54 10.57 -11.66
C THR A 434 -41.52 10.34 -12.76
N THR A 435 -41.90 9.54 -13.76
CA THR A 435 -41.46 9.51 -15.17
C THR A 435 -41.73 8.09 -15.63
N LYS A 436 -42.55 7.91 -16.67
CA LYS A 436 -42.66 6.61 -17.36
C LYS A 436 -41.29 6.31 -17.97
N LYS A 437 -40.39 5.73 -17.19
CA LYS A 437 -39.05 5.39 -17.65
C LYS A 437 -39.17 4.26 -18.67
N SER A 438 -38.47 4.47 -19.76
CA SER A 438 -38.42 3.67 -20.97
C SER A 438 -38.26 2.18 -20.68
N THR A 439 -38.97 1.33 -21.42
CA THR A 439 -38.85 -0.13 -21.35
C THR A 439 -37.40 -0.55 -21.56
N CYS A 440 -36.74 -1.09 -20.53
CA CYS A 440 -35.36 -1.52 -20.60
C CYS A 440 -35.27 -2.97 -21.12
N PHE A 441 -34.61 -3.17 -22.27
CA PHE A 441 -34.35 -4.50 -22.82
C PHE A 441 -32.95 -4.97 -22.42
N ALA A 442 -32.83 -6.24 -22.04
CA ALA A 442 -31.56 -6.91 -21.80
C ALA A 442 -31.42 -8.12 -22.73
N VAL A 443 -30.18 -8.53 -23.02
CA VAL A 443 -29.94 -9.77 -23.77
C VAL A 443 -30.24 -10.95 -22.86
N ASN A 444 -31.14 -11.82 -23.29
CA ASN A 444 -31.54 -13.00 -22.55
C ASN A 444 -30.63 -14.19 -22.87
N PHE A 445 -29.35 -14.04 -22.52
CA PHE A 445 -28.38 -15.13 -22.60
C PHE A 445 -28.16 -15.67 -21.19
N SER A 446 -28.77 -16.82 -20.90
CA SER A 446 -28.72 -17.42 -19.56
C SER A 446 -27.27 -17.75 -19.17
N PRO A 447 -26.78 -17.31 -17.99
CA PRO A 447 -25.47 -17.71 -17.48
C PRO A 447 -25.30 -19.24 -17.44
N MET A 448 -26.40 -19.95 -17.17
CA MET A 448 -26.46 -21.41 -17.16
C MET A 448 -26.13 -22.02 -18.53
N LEU A 449 -26.52 -21.37 -19.64
CA LEU A 449 -26.18 -21.83 -20.99
C LEU A 449 -24.67 -21.68 -21.26
N GLN A 450 -24.07 -20.59 -20.80
CA GLN A 450 -22.63 -20.36 -20.92
C GLN A 450 -21.84 -21.37 -20.08
N GLU A 451 -22.26 -21.59 -18.82
CA GLU A 451 -21.66 -22.60 -17.94
C GLU A 451 -21.73 -24.00 -18.56
N MET A 452 -22.88 -24.40 -19.11
CA MET A 452 -23.04 -25.69 -19.79
C MET A 452 -22.12 -25.84 -21.01
N ILE A 453 -21.93 -24.79 -21.81
CA ILE A 453 -21.01 -24.80 -22.95
C ILE A 453 -19.56 -25.02 -22.49
N ILE A 454 -19.15 -24.32 -21.43
CA ILE A 454 -17.81 -24.43 -20.86
C ILE A 454 -17.62 -25.82 -20.24
N GLU A 455 -18.59 -26.32 -19.47
CA GLU A 455 -18.56 -27.67 -18.87
C GLU A 455 -18.41 -28.76 -19.91
N THR A 456 -19.15 -28.65 -21.01
CA THR A 456 -19.08 -29.62 -22.11
C THR A 456 -17.65 -29.78 -22.64
N LYS A 457 -16.91 -28.67 -22.81
CA LYS A 457 -15.51 -28.71 -23.27
C LYS A 457 -14.58 -29.34 -22.23
N TYR A 458 -14.73 -28.99 -20.96
CA TYR A 458 -13.89 -29.55 -19.89
C TYR A 458 -14.19 -31.03 -19.63
N MET A 459 -15.44 -31.48 -19.75
CA MET A 459 -15.80 -32.90 -19.64
C MET A 459 -15.17 -33.74 -20.76
N GLU A 460 -15.11 -33.20 -21.98
CA GLU A 460 -14.44 -33.85 -23.11
C GLU A 460 -12.91 -33.95 -22.88
N GLN A 461 -12.28 -32.89 -22.33
CA GLN A 461 -10.86 -32.93 -21.95
C GLN A 461 -10.55 -33.93 -20.83
N LEU A 462 -11.49 -34.15 -19.90
CA LEU A 462 -11.38 -35.15 -18.84
C LEU A 462 -11.58 -36.60 -19.33
N GLY A 463 -11.85 -36.79 -20.63
CA GLY A 463 -12.07 -38.09 -21.27
C GLY A 463 -13.43 -38.71 -20.94
N LEU A 464 -14.40 -37.93 -20.46
CA LEU A 464 -15.75 -38.38 -20.14
C LEU A 464 -16.66 -38.28 -21.37
N PRO A 465 -17.58 -39.24 -21.61
CA PRO A 465 -18.45 -39.18 -22.78
C PRO A 465 -19.48 -38.04 -22.64
N VAL A 466 -19.52 -37.15 -23.62
CA VAL A 466 -20.39 -35.96 -23.61
C VAL A 466 -21.63 -36.18 -24.49
N PRO A 467 -22.84 -35.70 -24.11
CA PRO A 467 -24.03 -35.75 -24.98
C PRO A 467 -23.84 -35.01 -26.31
N GLU A 468 -24.32 -35.59 -27.41
CA GLU A 468 -24.11 -35.02 -28.76
C GLU A 468 -24.68 -33.60 -28.91
N ILE A 469 -25.86 -33.34 -28.33
CA ILE A 469 -26.51 -32.02 -28.37
C ILE A 469 -25.62 -30.97 -27.69
N ALA A 470 -25.02 -31.30 -26.54
CA ALA A 470 -24.12 -30.41 -25.83
C ALA A 470 -22.84 -30.12 -26.64
N ARG A 471 -22.28 -31.15 -27.29
CA ARG A 471 -21.13 -31.02 -28.17
C ARG A 471 -21.42 -30.10 -29.37
N TYR A 472 -22.57 -30.24 -30.02
CA TYR A 472 -22.96 -29.36 -31.13
C TYR A 472 -23.11 -27.89 -30.71
N VAL A 473 -23.68 -27.63 -29.54
CA VAL A 473 -23.82 -26.27 -29.01
C VAL A 473 -22.46 -25.68 -28.62
N ALA A 474 -21.58 -26.47 -28.01
CA ALA A 474 -20.23 -26.02 -27.65
C ALA A 474 -19.35 -25.69 -28.85
N LEU A 475 -19.52 -26.38 -29.99
CA LEU A 475 -18.86 -26.05 -31.25
C LEU A 475 -19.33 -24.70 -31.83
N GLN A 476 -20.53 -24.24 -31.47
CA GLN A 476 -21.10 -22.97 -31.93
C GLN A 476 -20.89 -21.82 -30.93
N GLU A 477 -20.10 -21.99 -29.87
CA GLU A 477 -19.86 -20.98 -28.83
C GLU A 477 -19.49 -19.61 -29.41
N ASP A 478 -18.51 -19.56 -30.32
CA ASP A 478 -18.05 -18.31 -30.94
C ASP A 478 -19.16 -17.57 -31.69
N LYS A 479 -20.15 -18.31 -32.20
CA LYS A 479 -21.31 -17.72 -32.87
C LYS A 479 -22.25 -17.07 -31.86
N TYR A 480 -22.56 -17.75 -30.76
CA TYR A 480 -23.40 -17.22 -29.68
C TYR A 480 -22.75 -16.02 -28.99
N LEU A 481 -21.46 -16.10 -28.64
CA LEU A 481 -20.73 -14.99 -28.01
C LEU A 481 -20.71 -13.74 -28.90
N ARG A 482 -20.53 -13.91 -30.21
CA ARG A 482 -20.61 -12.80 -31.17
C ARG A 482 -22.00 -12.19 -31.25
N TYR A 483 -23.06 -12.99 -31.20
CA TYR A 483 -24.42 -12.45 -31.17
C TYR A 483 -24.73 -11.74 -29.86
N THR A 484 -24.38 -12.32 -28.72
CA THR A 484 -24.56 -11.70 -27.40
C THR A 484 -23.83 -10.37 -27.32
N SER A 485 -22.54 -10.32 -27.67
CA SER A 485 -21.76 -9.09 -27.68
C SER A 485 -22.35 -8.00 -28.58
N ARG A 486 -22.82 -8.36 -29.79
CA ARG A 486 -23.44 -7.41 -30.72
C ARG A 486 -24.80 -6.92 -30.22
N LEU A 487 -25.63 -7.80 -29.65
CA LEU A 487 -26.91 -7.43 -29.06
C LEU A 487 -26.71 -6.53 -27.84
N THR A 488 -25.77 -6.85 -26.94
CA THR A 488 -25.43 -6.04 -25.78
C THR A 488 -24.93 -4.67 -26.20
N SER A 489 -23.94 -4.59 -27.09
CA SER A 489 -23.42 -3.30 -27.59
C SER A 489 -24.50 -2.45 -28.26
N MET A 490 -25.44 -3.08 -28.96
CA MET A 490 -26.57 -2.40 -29.58
C MET A 490 -27.58 -1.86 -28.56
N LEU A 491 -27.90 -2.63 -27.52
CA LEU A 491 -28.76 -2.19 -26.41
C LEU A 491 -28.12 -1.10 -25.57
N ASP A 492 -26.82 -1.22 -25.26
CA ASP A 492 -26.06 -0.21 -24.51
C ASP A 492 -26.06 1.12 -25.27
N ARG A 493 -25.87 1.09 -26.60
CA ARG A 493 -25.99 2.30 -27.45
C ARG A 493 -27.37 2.94 -27.35
N TYR A 494 -28.43 2.14 -27.35
CA TYR A 494 -29.79 2.64 -27.15
C TYR A 494 -30.02 3.22 -25.74
N HIS A 495 -29.60 2.53 -24.68
CA HIS A 495 -29.79 3.00 -23.31
C HIS A 495 -29.02 4.29 -23.05
N ASN A 496 -27.75 4.35 -23.46
CA ASN A 496 -26.94 5.57 -23.36
C ASN A 496 -27.60 6.73 -24.11
N LEU A 497 -28.16 6.49 -25.30
CA LEU A 497 -28.90 7.52 -26.03
C LEU A 497 -30.16 7.98 -25.30
N MET A 498 -30.87 7.07 -24.62
CA MET A 498 -32.06 7.45 -23.86
C MET A 498 -31.72 8.20 -22.57
N GLU A 499 -30.56 7.96 -21.98
CA GLU A 499 -30.08 8.67 -20.78
C GLU A 499 -29.68 10.12 -21.06
N THR A 500 -29.25 10.45 -22.28
CA THR A 500 -28.87 11.83 -22.65
C THR A 500 -30.07 12.75 -22.92
N LEU A 501 -31.28 12.20 -23.05
CA LEU A 501 -32.47 12.96 -23.42
C LEU A 501 -33.17 13.58 -22.22
N ASN A 502 -33.45 14.88 -22.30
CA ASN A 502 -34.27 15.57 -21.32
C ASN A 502 -35.76 15.22 -21.48
N GLU A 503 -36.60 15.52 -20.48
CA GLU A 503 -38.04 15.20 -20.52
C GLU A 503 -38.75 15.80 -21.75
N ALA A 504 -38.37 17.02 -22.14
CA ALA A 504 -38.91 17.70 -23.32
C ALA A 504 -38.47 17.03 -24.63
N GLU A 505 -37.22 16.60 -24.73
CA GLU A 505 -36.66 15.88 -25.89
C GLU A 505 -37.24 14.45 -26.01
N THR A 506 -37.47 13.79 -24.87
CA THR A 506 -38.12 12.48 -24.82
C THR A 506 -39.56 12.53 -25.34
N LYS A 507 -40.31 13.60 -25.02
CA LYS A 507 -41.66 13.84 -25.56
C LYS A 507 -41.59 14.17 -27.06
N LEU A 508 -40.60 14.96 -27.48
CA LEU A 508 -40.38 15.34 -28.88
C LEU A 508 -40.10 14.13 -29.77
N LEU A 509 -39.26 13.20 -29.30
CA LEU A 509 -38.81 12.02 -30.03
C LEU A 509 -39.67 10.78 -29.81
N HIS A 510 -40.81 10.92 -29.14
CA HIS A 510 -41.65 9.80 -28.75
C HIS A 510 -42.01 8.88 -29.92
N ASP A 511 -42.40 9.45 -31.07
CA ASP A 511 -42.79 8.69 -32.27
C ASP A 511 -41.63 7.82 -32.80
N SER A 512 -40.42 8.40 -32.90
CA SER A 512 -39.22 7.70 -33.36
C SER A 512 -38.76 6.62 -32.38
N VAL A 513 -38.86 6.89 -31.08
CA VAL A 513 -38.59 5.90 -30.02
C VAL A 513 -39.61 4.76 -30.08
N GLN A 514 -40.90 5.04 -30.30
CA GLN A 514 -41.93 4.01 -30.44
C GLN A 514 -41.70 3.11 -31.66
N GLU A 515 -41.24 3.66 -32.79
CA GLU A 515 -40.87 2.87 -33.97
C GLU A 515 -39.73 1.90 -33.65
N LEU A 516 -38.68 2.37 -32.98
CA LEU A 516 -37.56 1.53 -32.53
C LEU A 516 -38.02 0.43 -31.55
N LEU A 517 -38.90 0.76 -30.60
CA LEU A 517 -39.46 -0.20 -29.65
C LEU A 517 -40.30 -1.29 -30.35
N ARG A 518 -40.95 -0.99 -31.47
CA ARG A 518 -41.65 -2.01 -32.29
C ARG A 518 -40.67 -3.00 -32.91
N ILE A 519 -39.51 -2.53 -33.36
CA ILE A 519 -38.45 -3.40 -33.88
C ILE A 519 -37.92 -4.29 -32.75
N PHE A 520 -37.61 -3.74 -31.57
CA PHE A 520 -37.14 -4.53 -30.41
C PHE A 520 -38.15 -5.58 -29.93
N LYS A 521 -39.46 -5.29 -30.01
CA LYS A 521 -40.51 -6.26 -29.67
C LYS A 521 -40.44 -7.55 -30.51
N SER A 522 -39.90 -7.51 -31.73
CA SER A 522 -39.70 -8.72 -32.54
C SER A 522 -38.62 -9.64 -31.95
N GLY A 523 -37.54 -9.08 -31.38
CA GLY A 523 -36.51 -9.83 -30.66
C GLY A 523 -36.96 -10.39 -29.31
N HIS A 524 -37.96 -9.77 -28.67
CA HIS A 524 -38.54 -10.23 -27.41
C HIS A 524 -39.63 -11.30 -27.58
N LYS A 525 -40.38 -11.30 -28.71
CA LYS A 525 -41.56 -12.17 -28.89
C LYS A 525 -41.46 -13.22 -29.99
N ARG A 526 -40.53 -13.10 -30.93
CA ARG A 526 -40.50 -13.95 -32.13
C ARG A 526 -39.18 -14.66 -32.35
N LEU A 527 -38.05 -14.01 -32.06
CA LEU A 527 -36.72 -14.59 -32.29
C LEU A 527 -36.22 -15.32 -31.03
N THR A 528 -35.75 -16.55 -31.24
CA THR A 528 -35.11 -17.40 -30.23
C THR A 528 -33.65 -17.68 -30.62
N TRP A 529 -32.83 -18.23 -29.72
CA TRP A 529 -31.42 -18.54 -30.01
C TRP A 529 -31.20 -19.56 -31.14
N ASN A 530 -32.23 -20.33 -31.50
CA ASN A 530 -32.23 -21.24 -32.67
C ASN A 530 -32.58 -20.56 -34.00
N SER A 531 -32.93 -19.26 -33.99
CA SER A 531 -33.39 -18.56 -35.19
C SER A 531 -32.23 -18.22 -36.13
N LEU A 532 -32.41 -18.40 -37.44
CA LEU A 532 -31.39 -18.07 -38.46
C LEU A 532 -31.27 -16.55 -38.72
N GLY A 533 -32.31 -15.76 -38.38
CA GLY A 533 -32.41 -14.33 -38.67
C GLY A 533 -31.78 -13.38 -37.64
N ILE A 534 -31.01 -13.87 -36.66
CA ILE A 534 -30.44 -13.03 -35.58
C ILE A 534 -29.52 -11.93 -36.16
N SER A 535 -28.72 -12.25 -37.17
CA SER A 535 -27.81 -11.28 -37.79
C SER A 535 -28.53 -10.15 -38.52
N GLU A 536 -29.62 -10.46 -39.23
CA GLU A 536 -30.44 -9.46 -39.93
C GLU A 536 -31.16 -8.54 -38.95
N PHE A 537 -31.68 -9.11 -37.86
CA PHE A 537 -32.30 -8.36 -36.76
C PHE A 537 -31.31 -7.36 -36.13
N ILE A 538 -30.09 -7.79 -35.82
CA ILE A 538 -29.04 -6.91 -35.28
C ILE A 538 -28.76 -5.74 -36.23
N VAL A 539 -28.65 -6.01 -37.54
CA VAL A 539 -28.39 -4.95 -38.54
C VAL A 539 -29.55 -3.94 -38.60
N GLN A 540 -30.80 -4.41 -38.61
CA GLN A 540 -31.98 -3.55 -38.63
C GLN A 540 -32.06 -2.66 -37.37
N CYS A 541 -31.80 -3.25 -36.19
CA CYS A 541 -31.78 -2.50 -34.95
C CYS A 541 -30.66 -1.44 -34.92
N THR A 542 -29.43 -1.81 -35.30
CA THR A 542 -28.30 -0.88 -35.32
C THR A 542 -28.53 0.28 -36.30
N GLN A 543 -29.13 0.02 -37.47
CA GLN A 543 -29.49 1.08 -38.42
C GLN A 543 -30.57 2.01 -37.85
N ALA A 544 -31.60 1.48 -37.18
CA ALA A 544 -32.65 2.28 -36.58
C ALA A 544 -32.13 3.13 -35.41
N ILE A 545 -31.25 2.58 -34.58
CA ILE A 545 -30.55 3.34 -33.50
C ILE A 545 -29.68 4.42 -34.11
N GLY A 546 -28.90 4.12 -35.16
CA GLY A 546 -28.06 5.12 -35.83
C GLY A 546 -28.85 6.30 -36.40
N LYS A 547 -30.06 6.06 -36.93
CA LYS A 547 -30.97 7.14 -37.36
C LYS A 547 -31.40 8.00 -36.18
N LEU A 548 -31.81 7.39 -35.07
CA LEU A 548 -32.20 8.11 -33.86
C LEU A 548 -31.01 8.89 -33.26
N GLU A 549 -29.83 8.27 -33.15
CA GLU A 549 -28.57 8.91 -32.72
C GLU A 549 -28.27 10.16 -33.53
N SER A 550 -28.35 10.07 -34.87
CA SER A 550 -28.07 11.22 -35.74
C SER A 550 -29.04 12.38 -35.53
N LEU A 551 -30.31 12.07 -35.26
CA LEU A 551 -31.35 13.07 -35.03
C LEU A 551 -31.20 13.70 -33.65
N VAL A 552 -30.90 12.91 -32.61
CA VAL A 552 -30.59 13.41 -31.26
C VAL A 552 -29.38 14.32 -31.29
N HIS A 553 -28.29 13.93 -31.97
CA HIS A 553 -27.09 14.75 -32.07
C HIS A 553 -27.35 16.10 -32.75
N GLN A 554 -28.17 16.13 -33.79
CA GLN A 554 -28.58 17.38 -34.43
C GLN A 554 -29.38 18.29 -33.49
N ILE A 555 -30.32 17.72 -32.71
CA ILE A 555 -31.09 18.47 -31.72
C ILE A 555 -30.19 19.01 -30.61
N HIS A 556 -29.26 18.19 -30.10
CA HIS A 556 -28.30 18.59 -29.08
C HIS A 556 -27.37 19.70 -29.56
N ASN A 557 -26.85 19.65 -30.78
CA ASN A 557 -26.04 20.74 -31.34
C ASN A 557 -26.81 22.06 -31.40
N ILE A 558 -28.09 22.04 -31.76
CA ILE A 558 -28.95 23.23 -31.75
C ILE A 558 -29.25 23.69 -30.32
N SER A 559 -29.54 22.75 -29.41
CA SER A 559 -29.74 23.01 -27.97
C SER A 559 -28.50 23.65 -27.33
N GLU A 560 -27.31 23.22 -27.70
CA GLU A 560 -26.04 23.81 -27.28
C GLU A 560 -25.88 25.23 -27.82
N ASP A 561 -26.21 25.48 -29.10
CA ASP A 561 -26.16 26.85 -29.65
C ASP A 561 -27.14 27.78 -28.92
N ILE A 562 -28.38 27.33 -28.67
CA ILE A 562 -29.35 28.10 -27.86
C ILE A 562 -28.79 28.36 -26.46
N SER A 563 -28.25 27.32 -25.80
CA SER A 563 -27.66 27.43 -24.47
C SER A 563 -26.49 28.41 -24.43
N SER A 564 -25.63 28.43 -25.47
CA SER A 564 -24.52 29.39 -25.58
C SER A 564 -25.00 30.84 -25.66
N LYS A 565 -26.11 31.08 -26.40
CA LYS A 565 -26.74 32.41 -26.47
C LYS A 565 -27.35 32.81 -25.13
N LEU A 566 -27.97 31.87 -24.42
CA LEU A 566 -28.48 32.10 -23.07
C LEU A 566 -27.37 32.39 -22.05
N LEU A 567 -26.23 31.70 -22.13
CA LEU A 567 -25.06 31.98 -21.29
C LEU A 567 -24.48 33.37 -21.57
N PHE A 568 -24.44 33.78 -22.84
CA PHE A 568 -24.07 35.15 -23.19
C PHE A 568 -25.03 36.17 -22.55
N LEU A 569 -26.34 35.91 -22.60
CA LEU A 569 -27.33 36.75 -21.92
C LEU A 569 -27.08 36.81 -20.41
N GLU A 570 -26.82 35.67 -19.76
CA GLU A 570 -26.59 35.59 -18.31
C GLU A 570 -25.32 36.33 -17.85
N SER A 571 -24.27 36.28 -18.66
CA SER A 571 -22.95 36.87 -18.37
C SER A 571 -22.85 38.38 -18.58
N ALA A 572 -23.90 39.01 -19.10
CA ALA A 572 -23.89 40.42 -19.44
C ALA A 572 -23.75 41.33 -18.20
N ASN A 573 -22.88 42.34 -18.29
CA ASN A 573 -22.72 43.34 -17.24
C ASN A 573 -23.57 44.59 -17.55
N LEU A 574 -24.60 44.82 -16.75
CA LEU A 574 -25.55 45.94 -16.82
C LEU A 574 -25.16 47.14 -15.92
N PHE A 575 -24.08 47.01 -15.14
CA PHE A 575 -23.49 48.07 -14.32
C PHE A 575 -22.03 48.30 -14.71
N LYS A 576 -21.81 49.28 -15.59
CA LYS A 576 -20.48 49.73 -16.01
C LYS A 576 -20.17 51.09 -15.38
N PHE A 577 -19.02 51.19 -14.73
CA PHE A 577 -18.61 52.38 -14.03
C PHE A 577 -17.63 53.20 -14.87
N PRO A 578 -17.67 54.54 -14.81
CA PRO A 578 -16.74 55.39 -15.52
C PRO A 578 -15.31 55.20 -14.97
N LEU A 579 -14.33 55.12 -15.86
CA LEU A 579 -12.91 55.07 -15.48
C LEU A 579 -12.45 56.45 -14.99
N PRO A 580 -11.65 56.54 -13.90
CA PRO A 580 -11.13 57.82 -13.42
C PRO A 580 -10.23 58.45 -14.48
N LYS A 581 -10.57 59.65 -14.97
CA LYS A 581 -9.85 60.26 -16.10
C LYS A 581 -8.45 60.77 -15.75
N ASN A 582 -8.08 60.90 -14.46
CA ASN A 582 -6.73 61.26 -13.97
C ASN A 582 -6.49 60.88 -12.50
N GLY A 583 -6.94 59.70 -12.04
CA GLY A 583 -6.65 59.16 -10.70
C GLY A 583 -7.23 59.91 -9.48
N HIS A 584 -7.62 61.19 -9.60
CA HIS A 584 -8.05 62.03 -8.48
C HIS A 584 -9.44 62.66 -8.64
N GLU A 585 -9.94 62.84 -9.86
CA GLU A 585 -11.28 63.42 -10.10
C GLU A 585 -12.34 62.34 -10.29
N LEU A 586 -13.29 62.28 -9.35
CA LEU A 586 -14.46 61.41 -9.41
C LEU A 586 -15.67 62.19 -9.97
N PRO A 587 -16.60 61.53 -10.68
CA PRO A 587 -17.81 62.18 -11.19
C PRO A 587 -18.75 62.60 -10.06
N GLU A 588 -19.64 63.57 -10.33
CA GLU A 588 -20.79 63.86 -9.46
C GLU A 588 -21.83 62.72 -9.56
N PRO A 589 -22.67 62.49 -8.52
CA PRO A 589 -23.58 61.34 -8.48
C PRO A 589 -24.52 61.28 -9.68
N LYS A 590 -25.04 62.43 -10.10
CA LYS A 590 -25.92 62.53 -11.28
C LYS A 590 -25.21 62.05 -12.56
N ALA A 591 -24.00 62.54 -12.82
CA ALA A 591 -23.21 62.16 -13.98
C ALA A 591 -22.82 60.67 -13.94
N PHE A 592 -22.56 60.12 -12.74
CA PHE A 592 -22.27 58.71 -12.53
C PHE A 592 -23.47 57.80 -12.87
N PHE A 593 -24.66 58.09 -12.33
CA PHE A 593 -25.86 57.29 -12.62
C PHE A 593 -26.33 57.45 -14.07
N ASP A 594 -26.22 58.64 -14.66
CA ASP A 594 -26.51 58.87 -16.08
C ASP A 594 -25.55 58.08 -17.00
N TYR A 595 -24.27 57.96 -16.62
CA TYR A 595 -23.30 57.14 -17.35
C TYR A 595 -23.71 55.65 -17.34
N ILE A 596 -24.05 55.10 -16.17
CA ILE A 596 -24.50 53.71 -16.03
C ILE A 596 -25.73 53.47 -16.92
N LYS A 597 -26.70 54.39 -16.88
CA LYS A 597 -27.93 54.31 -17.69
C LYS A 597 -27.62 54.27 -19.19
N CYS A 598 -26.71 55.12 -19.66
CA CYS A 598 -26.31 55.18 -21.06
C CYS A 598 -25.58 53.91 -21.52
N GLU A 599 -24.63 53.41 -20.72
CA GLU A 599 -23.90 52.18 -21.04
C GLU A 599 -24.84 50.96 -21.04
N ARG A 600 -25.73 50.85 -20.06
CA ARG A 600 -26.76 49.81 -20.01
C ARG A 600 -27.62 49.80 -21.27
N ALA A 601 -28.05 50.98 -21.75
CA ALA A 601 -28.83 51.09 -22.98
C ALA A 601 -28.08 50.57 -24.22
N LYS A 602 -26.75 50.76 -24.28
CA LYS A 602 -25.90 50.21 -25.37
C LYS A 602 -25.81 48.69 -25.31
N ASP A 603 -25.75 48.12 -24.11
CA ASP A 603 -25.62 46.67 -23.90
C ASP A 603 -26.90 45.90 -24.18
N VAL A 604 -28.08 46.53 -24.06
CA VAL A 604 -29.37 45.87 -24.34
C VAL A 604 -29.48 45.43 -25.82
N ALA A 605 -28.99 46.21 -26.78
CA ALA A 605 -29.14 45.88 -28.19
C ALA A 605 -28.44 44.55 -28.61
N PRO A 606 -27.17 44.28 -28.23
CA PRO A 606 -26.55 42.97 -28.40
C PRO A 606 -27.32 41.81 -27.77
N LEU A 607 -27.90 42.01 -26.58
CA LEU A 607 -28.68 40.98 -25.88
C LEU A 607 -29.95 40.62 -26.67
N LEU A 608 -30.67 41.62 -27.17
CA LEU A 608 -31.87 41.39 -27.99
C LEU A 608 -31.57 40.66 -29.29
N ARG A 609 -30.42 40.94 -29.93
CA ARG A 609 -29.99 40.20 -31.13
C ARG A 609 -29.74 38.72 -30.87
N LYS A 610 -29.22 38.37 -29.68
CA LYS A 610 -29.02 36.96 -29.29
C LYS A 610 -30.34 36.28 -28.96
N TYR A 611 -31.26 37.00 -28.31
CA TYR A 611 -32.61 36.52 -28.03
C TYR A 611 -33.41 36.25 -29.30
N SER A 612 -33.45 37.19 -30.26
CA SER A 612 -34.20 37.04 -31.51
C SER A 612 -33.66 35.95 -32.45
N ALA A 613 -32.43 35.48 -32.20
CA ALA A 613 -31.83 34.34 -32.90
C ALA A 613 -32.27 32.97 -32.35
N ILE A 614 -32.96 32.91 -31.19
CA ILE A 614 -33.42 31.64 -30.60
C ILE A 614 -34.61 31.04 -31.35
N PRO A 615 -35.69 31.78 -31.69
CA PRO A 615 -36.82 31.21 -32.42
C PRO A 615 -36.47 30.52 -33.76
N PRO A 616 -35.60 31.09 -34.63
CA PRO A 616 -35.19 30.39 -35.85
C PRO A 616 -34.53 29.03 -35.62
N LEU A 617 -33.75 28.88 -34.55
CA LEU A 617 -33.12 27.61 -34.16
C LEU A 617 -34.17 26.58 -33.73
N LEU A 618 -35.20 27.01 -33.01
CA LEU A 618 -36.32 26.15 -32.62
C LEU A 618 -37.20 25.75 -33.82
N ILE A 619 -37.32 26.61 -34.81
CA ILE A 619 -37.98 26.29 -36.09
C ILE A 619 -37.13 25.29 -36.89
N GLU A 620 -35.80 25.35 -36.83
CA GLU A 620 -34.95 24.31 -37.44
C GLU A 620 -35.19 22.94 -36.82
N VAL A 621 -35.31 22.86 -35.49
CA VAL A 621 -35.68 21.60 -34.79
C VAL A 621 -37.06 21.11 -35.25
N GLU A 622 -38.02 22.02 -35.45
CA GLU A 622 -39.34 21.70 -35.99
C GLU A 622 -39.24 21.05 -37.38
N GLY A 623 -38.38 21.61 -38.25
CA GLY A 623 -38.14 21.09 -39.58
C GLY A 623 -37.54 19.69 -39.58
N ARG A 624 -36.71 19.34 -38.59
CA ARG A 624 -36.09 18.00 -38.48
C ARG A 624 -37.03 16.95 -37.90
N VAL A 625 -37.90 17.32 -36.96
CA VAL A 625 -38.74 16.35 -36.22
C VAL A 625 -40.17 16.26 -36.78
N ALA A 626 -40.76 17.39 -37.12
CA ALA A 626 -42.15 17.48 -37.58
C ALA A 626 -42.28 17.72 -39.08
N ASN A 627 -41.18 17.99 -39.79
CA ASN A 627 -41.16 18.39 -41.21
C ASN A 627 -42.01 19.66 -41.46
N THR A 628 -42.10 20.55 -40.48
CA THR A 628 -42.82 21.83 -40.55
C THR A 628 -41.91 22.96 -40.09
N ASN A 629 -42.06 24.16 -40.64
CA ASN A 629 -41.23 25.34 -40.31
C ASN A 629 -42.10 26.52 -39.86
N THR A 630 -43.07 26.28 -38.98
CA THR A 630 -44.14 27.25 -38.70
C THR A 630 -43.99 27.99 -37.37
N GLY A 631 -43.16 27.48 -36.47
CA GLY A 631 -43.05 27.89 -35.07
C GLY A 631 -44.25 27.49 -34.21
N ARG A 632 -45.18 26.67 -34.73
CA ARG A 632 -46.51 26.38 -34.13
C ARG A 632 -46.84 24.89 -34.06
N SER A 633 -45.88 24.01 -34.31
CA SER A 633 -46.16 22.57 -34.34
C SER A 633 -46.59 22.06 -32.95
N PRO A 634 -47.74 21.36 -32.84
CA PRO A 634 -48.21 20.82 -31.57
C PRO A 634 -47.25 19.77 -30.99
N LYS A 635 -46.44 19.11 -31.84
CA LYS A 635 -45.41 18.16 -31.39
C LYS A 635 -44.28 18.85 -30.59
N LEU A 636 -43.99 20.12 -30.88
CA LEU A 636 -42.94 20.88 -30.23
C LEU A 636 -43.45 21.78 -29.09
N ALA A 637 -44.76 21.84 -28.83
CA ALA A 637 -45.34 22.73 -27.81
C ALA A 637 -44.67 22.58 -26.42
N ALA A 638 -44.40 21.35 -25.99
CA ALA A 638 -43.70 21.09 -24.73
C ALA A 638 -42.22 21.51 -24.77
N TYR A 639 -41.58 21.39 -25.94
CA TYR A 639 -40.19 21.78 -26.16
C TYR A 639 -40.02 23.31 -26.20
N TYR A 640 -40.96 24.03 -26.83
CA TYR A 640 -40.99 25.49 -26.79
C TYR A 640 -41.20 26.01 -25.37
N ALA A 641 -42.13 25.42 -24.60
CA ALA A 641 -42.36 25.78 -23.20
C ALA A 641 -41.13 25.54 -22.32
N TYR A 642 -40.36 24.48 -22.58
CA TYR A 642 -39.09 24.22 -21.89
C TYR A 642 -38.08 25.36 -22.10
N TRP A 643 -37.86 25.78 -23.34
CA TRP A 643 -36.93 26.87 -23.65
C TRP A 643 -37.43 28.23 -23.16
N GLU A 644 -38.72 28.52 -23.23
CA GLU A 644 -39.31 29.74 -22.68
C GLU A 644 -39.10 29.82 -21.16
N LYS A 645 -39.29 28.70 -20.45
CA LYS A 645 -38.99 28.60 -19.00
C LYS A 645 -37.50 28.80 -18.72
N ARG A 646 -36.62 28.26 -19.57
CA ARG A 646 -35.17 28.45 -19.42
C ARG A 646 -34.76 29.91 -19.65
N ILE A 647 -35.33 30.58 -20.65
CA ILE A 647 -35.14 32.01 -20.90
C ILE A 647 -35.56 32.83 -19.67
N TYR A 648 -36.74 32.56 -19.11
CA TYR A 648 -37.22 33.22 -17.90
C TYR A 648 -36.23 33.09 -16.72
N GLN A 649 -35.72 31.88 -16.48
CA GLN A 649 -34.72 31.63 -15.43
C GLN A 649 -33.43 32.41 -15.66
N VAL A 650 -32.94 32.45 -16.90
CA VAL A 650 -31.73 33.18 -17.28
C VAL A 650 -31.89 34.68 -17.10
N LEU A 651 -33.07 35.25 -17.42
CA LEU A 651 -33.36 36.66 -17.20
C LEU A 651 -33.38 37.02 -15.71
N ILE A 652 -33.90 36.14 -14.84
CA ILE A 652 -33.81 36.33 -13.39
C ILE A 652 -32.34 36.32 -12.94
N GLN A 653 -31.56 35.32 -13.38
CA GLN A 653 -30.15 35.21 -12.99
C GLN A 653 -29.32 36.40 -13.49
N LEU A 654 -29.58 36.89 -14.71
CA LEU A 654 -28.96 38.10 -15.24
C LEU A 654 -29.15 39.28 -14.29
N ILE A 655 -30.40 39.56 -13.88
CA ILE A 655 -30.69 40.71 -13.01
C ILE A 655 -30.10 40.50 -11.60
N VAL A 656 -30.30 39.32 -11.01
CA VAL A 656 -29.78 39.00 -9.68
C VAL A 656 -28.25 39.14 -9.62
N LYS A 657 -27.52 38.55 -10.57
CA LYS A 657 -26.05 38.66 -10.63
C LYS A 657 -25.59 40.09 -10.79
N ASN A 658 -26.29 40.90 -11.58
CA ASN A 658 -25.94 42.30 -11.77
C ASN A 658 -26.21 43.15 -10.52
N LEU A 659 -27.32 42.91 -9.81
CA LEU A 659 -27.59 43.58 -8.53
C LEU A 659 -26.59 43.17 -7.45
N GLN A 660 -26.23 41.88 -7.39
CA GLN A 660 -25.19 41.37 -6.48
C GLN A 660 -23.82 41.96 -6.79
N ALA A 661 -23.43 42.02 -8.07
CA ALA A 661 -22.18 42.63 -8.49
C ALA A 661 -22.15 44.14 -8.17
N PHE A 662 -23.26 44.84 -8.40
CA PHE A 662 -23.38 46.24 -8.02
C PHE A 662 -23.25 46.41 -6.50
N ASN A 663 -23.94 45.59 -5.71
CA ASN A 663 -23.84 45.62 -4.25
C ASN A 663 -22.41 45.36 -3.75
N ALA A 664 -21.71 44.38 -4.33
CA ALA A 664 -20.34 44.06 -3.98
C ALA A 664 -19.37 45.21 -4.27
N VAL A 665 -19.62 45.98 -5.34
CA VAL A 665 -18.84 47.17 -5.67
C VAL A 665 -19.15 48.32 -4.71
N LEU A 666 -20.39 48.46 -4.25
CA LEU A 666 -20.75 49.46 -3.23
C LEU A 666 -20.10 49.17 -1.87
N LEU A 667 -20.07 47.90 -1.46
CA LEU A 667 -19.41 47.46 -0.24
C LEU A 667 -17.88 47.50 -0.33
N ALA A 668 -17.32 47.70 -1.52
CA ALA A 668 -15.88 47.86 -1.67
C ALA A 668 -15.45 49.23 -1.11
N ASN A 669 -14.29 49.26 -0.45
CA ASN A 669 -13.69 50.50 0.07
C ASN A 669 -13.03 51.33 -1.04
N VAL A 670 -13.73 51.55 -2.15
CA VAL A 670 -13.24 52.29 -3.33
C VAL A 670 -14.28 53.32 -3.75
N PRO A 671 -13.97 54.63 -3.69
CA PRO A 671 -14.94 55.67 -4.01
C PRO A 671 -15.23 55.74 -5.52
N LEU A 672 -16.52 55.76 -5.88
CA LEU A 672 -17.02 55.73 -7.25
C LEU A 672 -17.44 57.11 -7.76
N PHE A 673 -17.97 57.94 -6.87
CA PHE A 673 -18.38 59.32 -7.15
C PHE A 673 -18.11 60.21 -5.93
N GLN A 674 -18.14 61.53 -6.13
CA GLN A 674 -17.89 62.51 -5.07
C GLN A 674 -19.10 63.38 -4.77
N ILE A 675 -19.28 63.73 -3.49
CA ILE A 675 -20.31 64.64 -2.98
C ILE A 675 -19.65 65.78 -2.20
N LYS A 676 -20.29 66.94 -2.12
CA LYS A 676 -19.75 68.11 -1.40
C LYS A 676 -20.51 68.32 -0.10
N ALA A 677 -19.81 68.66 0.97
CA ALA A 677 -20.42 69.20 2.18
C ALA A 677 -20.50 70.72 2.07
N VAL A 678 -21.67 71.30 2.31
CA VAL A 678 -21.89 72.74 2.24
C VAL A 678 -22.67 73.18 3.47
N LEU A 679 -22.32 74.36 4.00
CA LEU A 679 -23.07 75.01 5.07
C LEU A 679 -24.30 75.71 4.46
N SER A 680 -25.49 75.18 4.72
CA SER A 680 -26.77 75.79 4.37
C SER A 680 -27.47 76.22 5.65
N VAL A 681 -27.22 77.46 6.09
CA VAL A 681 -27.63 77.97 7.42
C VAL A 681 -29.11 77.61 7.70
N PRO A 682 -29.41 76.93 8.82
CA PRO A 682 -28.55 76.68 9.99
C PRO A 682 -27.83 75.31 10.04
N GLU A 683 -27.91 74.48 8.98
CA GLU A 683 -27.44 73.09 8.99
C GLU A 683 -26.36 72.80 7.93
N ILE A 684 -25.60 71.73 8.16
CA ILE A 684 -24.60 71.24 7.21
C ILE A 684 -25.23 70.11 6.40
N THR A 685 -25.31 70.28 5.08
CA THR A 685 -25.98 69.32 4.20
C THR A 685 -25.06 68.84 3.08
N PHE A 686 -25.33 67.64 2.55
CA PHE A 686 -24.69 67.18 1.32
C PHE A 686 -25.26 67.91 0.10
N GLN A 687 -24.41 68.14 -0.90
CA GLN A 687 -24.79 68.56 -2.23
C GLN A 687 -24.26 67.53 -3.25
N PRO A 688 -25.13 66.76 -3.94
CA PRO A 688 -26.59 66.65 -3.77
C PRO A 688 -26.99 66.04 -2.41
N SER A 689 -28.26 66.21 -2.01
CA SER A 689 -28.76 65.73 -0.71
C SER A 689 -28.83 64.20 -0.63
N ALA A 690 -28.81 63.65 0.59
CA ALA A 690 -28.92 62.19 0.79
C ALA A 690 -30.18 61.60 0.12
N SER A 691 -31.32 62.29 0.19
CA SER A 691 -32.57 61.86 -0.45
C SER A 691 -32.48 61.82 -1.98
N GLU A 692 -31.75 62.75 -2.59
CA GLU A 692 -31.54 62.76 -4.05
C GLU A 692 -30.65 61.59 -4.49
N ILE A 693 -29.64 61.25 -3.69
CA ILE A 693 -28.76 60.11 -3.94
C ILE A 693 -29.53 58.78 -3.80
N ASP A 694 -30.35 58.63 -2.75
CA ASP A 694 -31.22 57.48 -2.55
C ASP A 694 -32.21 57.30 -3.72
N GLN A 695 -32.81 58.40 -4.19
CA GLN A 695 -33.70 58.38 -5.35
C GLN A 695 -32.97 57.94 -6.63
N MET A 696 -31.78 58.50 -6.91
CA MET A 696 -30.98 58.13 -8.09
C MET A 696 -30.55 56.66 -8.05
N ALA A 697 -30.17 56.15 -6.88
CA ALA A 697 -29.83 54.75 -6.69
C ALA A 697 -31.03 53.83 -6.93
N ALA A 698 -32.19 54.16 -6.34
CA ALA A 698 -33.44 53.40 -6.53
C ALA A 698 -33.87 53.39 -8.00
N GLU A 699 -33.78 54.51 -8.70
CA GLU A 699 -34.06 54.61 -10.14
C GLU A 699 -33.10 53.73 -10.97
N SER A 700 -31.80 53.72 -10.64
CA SER A 700 -30.83 52.88 -11.34
C SER A 700 -31.07 51.39 -11.16
N ILE A 701 -31.46 50.95 -9.95
CA ILE A 701 -31.86 49.56 -9.66
C ILE A 701 -33.12 49.20 -10.45
N GLN A 702 -34.15 50.05 -10.43
CA GLN A 702 -35.37 49.82 -11.19
C GLN A 702 -35.10 49.75 -12.70
N ASP A 703 -34.24 50.62 -13.23
CA ASP A 703 -33.87 50.62 -14.64
C ASP A 703 -33.10 49.36 -15.05
N CYS A 704 -32.35 48.72 -14.13
CA CYS A 704 -31.77 47.40 -14.35
C CYS A 704 -32.87 46.32 -14.50
N VAL A 705 -33.86 46.30 -13.60
CA VAL A 705 -34.98 45.34 -13.67
C VAL A 705 -35.84 45.57 -14.93
N LYS A 706 -36.02 46.84 -15.34
CA LYS A 706 -36.76 47.22 -16.56
C LYS A 706 -36.12 46.69 -17.84
N VAL A 707 -34.86 46.25 -17.85
CA VAL A 707 -34.25 45.57 -19.00
C VAL A 707 -35.09 44.37 -19.45
N ALA A 708 -35.75 43.67 -18.52
CA ALA A 708 -36.66 42.56 -18.82
C ALA A 708 -37.87 42.97 -19.70
N LYS A 709 -38.23 44.26 -19.79
CA LYS A 709 -39.33 44.76 -20.63
C LYS A 709 -39.07 44.58 -22.12
N HIS A 710 -37.79 44.54 -22.52
CA HIS A 710 -37.41 44.40 -23.92
C HIS A 710 -37.51 42.96 -24.43
N PHE A 711 -37.65 41.97 -23.55
CA PHE A 711 -37.78 40.55 -23.91
C PHE A 711 -39.26 40.17 -23.98
N VAL A 712 -39.79 40.03 -25.19
CA VAL A 712 -41.20 39.69 -25.47
C VAL A 712 -41.43 38.18 -25.31
N ARG A 713 -42.49 37.79 -24.63
CA ARG A 713 -42.86 36.37 -24.43
C ARG A 713 -43.42 35.74 -25.68
N TRP A 714 -43.45 34.41 -25.73
CA TRP A 714 -44.00 33.68 -26.86
C TRP A 714 -45.51 33.46 -26.70
N MET A 715 -46.21 33.24 -27.82
CA MET A 715 -47.59 32.76 -27.77
C MET A 715 -47.59 31.32 -27.22
N HIS A 716 -48.60 30.99 -26.41
CA HIS A 716 -48.67 29.70 -25.74
C HIS A 716 -48.49 28.50 -26.69
N GLY A 717 -47.52 27.64 -26.38
CA GLY A 717 -47.23 26.43 -27.17
C GLY A 717 -46.54 26.71 -28.51
N THR A 718 -45.94 27.88 -28.68
CA THR A 718 -45.22 28.30 -29.91
C THR A 718 -43.88 28.94 -29.55
N CYS A 719 -43.04 29.18 -30.54
CA CYS A 719 -41.84 30.03 -30.40
C CYS A 719 -42.00 31.40 -31.08
N ILE A 720 -43.24 31.88 -31.25
CA ILE A 720 -43.54 33.15 -31.93
C ILE A 720 -43.79 34.23 -30.90
N GLU A 721 -43.12 35.37 -31.04
CA GLU A 721 -43.29 36.52 -30.16
C GLU A 721 -44.75 37.02 -30.14
N CYS A 722 -45.26 37.28 -28.93
CA CYS A 722 -46.62 37.73 -28.74
C CYS A 722 -46.78 39.18 -29.22
N PRO A 723 -47.74 39.48 -30.12
CA PRO A 723 -47.99 40.84 -30.55
C PRO A 723 -48.50 41.72 -29.37
N PRO A 724 -48.32 43.05 -29.43
CA PRO A 724 -48.81 43.96 -28.40
C PRO A 724 -50.31 43.78 -28.11
N GLN A 725 -50.66 43.68 -26.83
CA GLN A 725 -52.03 43.47 -26.37
C GLN A 725 -52.66 44.81 -25.94
N HIS A 726 -53.93 45.02 -26.32
CA HIS A 726 -54.67 46.22 -25.94
C HIS A 726 -55.48 45.93 -24.66
N VAL A 727 -55.04 46.48 -23.53
CA VAL A 727 -55.79 46.37 -22.27
C VAL A 727 -56.62 47.66 -22.11
N ARG A 728 -57.95 47.54 -22.22
CA ARG A 728 -58.97 48.56 -21.92
C ARG A 728 -58.60 50.02 -22.26
N LYS A 729 -58.70 50.38 -23.55
CA LYS A 729 -58.68 51.77 -24.09
C LYS A 729 -57.41 52.61 -23.87
N GLU A 730 -56.31 52.05 -23.38
CA GLU A 730 -54.98 52.68 -23.43
C GLU A 730 -54.03 51.94 -24.38
N GLU A 731 -52.86 52.55 -24.60
CA GLU A 731 -51.81 52.16 -25.56
C GLU A 731 -51.49 50.66 -25.54
N ALA A 732 -51.12 50.11 -26.71
CA ALA A 732 -50.79 48.70 -26.85
C ALA A 732 -49.55 48.33 -26.02
N VAL A 733 -49.69 47.43 -25.04
CA VAL A 733 -48.59 47.01 -24.16
C VAL A 733 -48.00 45.68 -24.66
N PRO A 734 -46.68 45.57 -24.87
CA PRO A 734 -46.04 44.31 -25.23
C PRO A 734 -46.09 43.32 -24.07
N PHE A 735 -46.50 42.07 -24.35
CA PHE A 735 -46.49 40.99 -23.36
C PHE A 735 -45.05 40.48 -23.18
N ASN A 736 -44.36 40.95 -22.13
CA ASN A 736 -42.93 40.72 -21.89
C ASN A 736 -42.66 39.98 -20.57
N PHE A 737 -41.41 39.63 -20.31
CA PHE A 737 -41.01 38.92 -19.09
C PHE A 737 -41.01 39.80 -17.82
N TYR A 738 -41.12 41.13 -17.94
CA TYR A 738 -40.97 42.04 -16.80
C TYR A 738 -42.03 41.86 -15.71
N SER A 739 -43.28 41.54 -16.05
CA SER A 739 -44.34 41.32 -15.05
C SER A 739 -43.96 40.27 -14.02
N ASP A 740 -43.35 39.18 -14.48
CA ASP A 740 -43.04 38.02 -13.64
C ASP A 740 -41.62 38.10 -13.07
N VAL A 741 -40.71 38.80 -13.75
CA VAL A 741 -39.34 39.02 -13.29
C VAL A 741 -39.31 40.06 -12.16
N SER A 742 -40.05 41.15 -12.26
CA SER A 742 -40.10 42.19 -11.23
C SER A 742 -40.71 41.72 -9.90
N GLN A 743 -41.56 40.69 -9.94
CA GLN A 743 -42.18 40.07 -8.77
C GLN A 743 -41.35 38.91 -8.18
N SER A 744 -40.17 38.63 -8.74
CA SER A 744 -39.30 37.57 -8.23
C SER A 744 -38.76 37.92 -6.83
N PRO A 745 -38.95 37.05 -5.81
CA PRO A 745 -38.46 37.31 -4.45
C PRO A 745 -36.95 37.57 -4.40
N LEU A 746 -36.18 36.83 -5.22
CA LEU A 746 -34.71 36.98 -5.29
C LEU A 746 -34.29 38.37 -5.77
N ILE A 747 -35.03 38.96 -6.71
CA ILE A 747 -34.71 40.30 -7.23
C ILE A 747 -35.10 41.37 -6.22
N ILE A 748 -36.26 41.21 -5.58
CA ILE A 748 -36.74 42.15 -4.54
C ILE A 748 -35.77 42.17 -3.35
N GLU A 749 -35.34 41.00 -2.87
CA GLU A 749 -34.38 40.90 -1.76
C GLU A 749 -33.05 41.59 -2.08
N GLN A 750 -32.48 41.34 -3.26
CA GLN A 750 -31.23 41.99 -3.66
C GLN A 750 -31.38 43.50 -3.86
N ALA A 751 -32.50 43.96 -4.42
CA ALA A 751 -32.77 45.39 -4.58
C ALA A 751 -32.88 46.10 -3.22
N VAL A 752 -33.58 45.50 -2.25
CA VAL A 752 -33.69 46.03 -0.88
C VAL A 752 -32.32 46.10 -0.21
N LEU A 753 -31.50 45.05 -0.33
CA LEU A 753 -30.16 45.01 0.26
C LEU A 753 -29.25 46.11 -0.29
N VAL A 754 -29.26 46.35 -1.60
CA VAL A 754 -28.49 47.43 -2.22
C VAL A 754 -28.93 48.79 -1.68
N THR A 755 -30.24 49.05 -1.61
CA THR A 755 -30.78 50.32 -1.09
C THR A 755 -30.43 50.52 0.39
N GLN A 756 -30.50 49.47 1.21
CA GLN A 756 -30.11 49.53 2.63
C GLN A 756 -28.64 49.90 2.81
N ASN A 757 -27.74 49.26 2.07
CA ASN A 757 -26.29 49.54 2.16
C ASN A 757 -25.97 50.98 1.75
N ILE A 758 -26.64 51.52 0.72
CA ILE A 758 -26.45 52.92 0.31
C ILE A 758 -26.91 53.87 1.43
N HIS A 759 -28.07 53.59 2.04
CA HIS A 759 -28.61 54.39 3.13
C HIS A 759 -27.71 54.37 4.37
N GLU A 760 -27.14 53.22 4.73
CA GLU A 760 -26.21 53.08 5.86
C GLU A 760 -24.92 53.92 5.68
N VAL A 761 -24.36 53.95 4.46
CA VAL A 761 -23.18 54.79 4.16
C VAL A 761 -23.51 56.28 4.25
N LEU A 762 -24.66 56.68 3.70
CA LEU A 762 -25.12 58.07 3.81
C LEU A 762 -25.38 58.47 5.27
N ALA A 763 -25.90 57.56 6.10
CA ALA A 763 -26.06 57.78 7.54
C ALA A 763 -24.69 57.94 8.25
N SER A 764 -23.72 57.06 7.97
CA SER A 764 -22.34 57.17 8.50
C SER A 764 -21.68 58.51 8.13
N LEU A 765 -21.81 58.94 6.88
CA LEU A 765 -21.32 60.25 6.44
C LEU A 765 -22.05 61.40 7.14
N SER A 766 -23.35 61.26 7.42
CA SER A 766 -24.14 62.27 8.15
C SER A 766 -23.69 62.40 9.60
N GLU A 767 -23.43 61.27 10.27
CA GLU A 767 -22.85 61.24 11.62
C GLU A 767 -21.45 61.90 11.64
N TYR A 768 -20.65 61.68 10.61
CA TYR A 768 -19.36 62.35 10.48
C TYR A 768 -19.51 63.87 10.28
N LEU A 769 -20.47 64.33 9.47
CA LEU A 769 -20.77 65.75 9.33
C LEU A 769 -21.23 66.39 10.65
N ASN A 770 -21.97 65.66 11.50
CA ASN A 770 -22.39 66.18 12.80
C ASN A 770 -21.23 66.57 13.72
N GLN A 771 -20.00 66.06 13.50
CA GLN A 771 -18.82 66.50 14.26
C GLN A 771 -18.47 67.97 14.02
N TRP A 772 -18.86 68.53 12.87
CA TRP A 772 -18.66 69.94 12.53
C TRP A 772 -19.63 70.86 13.27
N ASN A 773 -20.70 70.34 13.86
CA ASN A 773 -21.64 71.11 14.70
C ASN A 773 -20.96 71.69 15.96
N ARG A 774 -19.76 71.24 16.33
CA ARG A 774 -18.97 71.89 17.40
C ARG A 774 -18.65 73.36 17.10
N TYR A 775 -18.71 73.76 15.82
CA TYR A 775 -18.49 75.12 15.37
C TYR A 775 -19.81 75.90 15.15
N ASP A 776 -20.96 75.32 15.52
CA ASP A 776 -22.31 75.86 15.30
C ASP A 776 -22.48 77.33 15.73
N LEU A 777 -21.81 77.73 16.82
CA LEU A 777 -21.85 79.10 17.35
C LEU A 777 -21.44 80.15 16.30
N LEU A 778 -20.64 79.76 15.30
CA LEU A 778 -20.21 80.67 14.24
C LEU A 778 -21.31 81.10 13.27
N TRP A 779 -22.35 80.27 13.11
CA TRP A 779 -23.42 80.49 12.11
C TRP A 779 -24.84 80.34 12.66
N LYS A 780 -25.05 79.75 13.84
CA LYS A 780 -26.36 79.68 14.51
C LYS A 780 -26.66 80.90 15.37
N SER A 781 -25.64 81.61 15.85
CA SER A 781 -25.79 82.83 16.64
C SER A 781 -25.75 84.07 15.75
N ASP A 782 -26.62 85.04 16.02
CA ASP A 782 -26.62 86.31 15.30
C ASP A 782 -25.41 87.15 15.72
N LYS A 783 -24.55 87.48 14.74
CA LYS A 783 -23.27 88.14 14.94
C LYS A 783 -23.42 89.46 15.69
N ASP A 784 -24.42 90.25 15.30
CA ASP A 784 -24.59 91.61 15.84
C ASP A 784 -25.06 91.56 17.30
N THR A 785 -26.00 90.67 17.63
CA THR A 785 -26.52 90.53 19.01
C THR A 785 -25.45 90.08 20.02
N VAL A 786 -24.57 89.15 19.62
CA VAL A 786 -23.47 88.67 20.48
C VAL A 786 -22.41 89.75 20.66
N LEU A 787 -22.17 90.56 19.63
CA LEU A 787 -21.20 91.65 19.70
C LEU A 787 -21.70 92.84 20.52
N GLU A 788 -22.99 93.19 20.42
CA GLU A 788 -23.61 94.25 21.24
C GLU A 788 -23.60 93.92 22.73
N THR A 789 -23.95 92.67 23.08
CA THR A 789 -23.90 92.20 24.47
C THR A 789 -22.47 92.20 25.01
N PHE A 790 -21.50 91.76 24.22
CA PHE A 790 -20.08 91.81 24.59
C PHE A 790 -19.55 93.25 24.75
N ALA A 791 -19.94 94.19 23.88
CA ALA A 791 -19.55 95.59 23.99
C ALA A 791 -20.13 96.26 25.26
N ALA A 792 -21.35 95.90 25.65
CA ALA A 792 -22.00 96.44 26.84
C ALA A 792 -21.27 96.10 28.16
N GLU A 793 -20.55 94.99 28.22
CA GLU A 793 -19.82 94.54 29.42
C GLU A 793 -18.52 95.32 29.69
N LYS A 794 -18.09 96.20 28.78
CA LYS A 794 -16.79 96.91 28.80
C LYS A 794 -15.60 95.97 29.10
N PRO A 795 -15.38 94.95 28.25
CA PRO A 795 -14.36 93.94 28.49
C PRO A 795 -12.94 94.52 28.51
N ALA A 796 -12.08 93.96 29.36
CA ALA A 796 -10.66 94.29 29.37
C ALA A 796 -9.99 93.83 28.05
N CYS A 797 -8.87 94.45 27.67
CA CYS A 797 -8.12 94.04 26.47
C CYS A 797 -7.72 92.56 26.48
N VAL A 798 -7.52 91.98 27.68
CA VAL A 798 -7.22 90.54 27.85
C VAL A 798 -8.37 89.66 27.36
N THR A 799 -9.62 90.02 27.67
CA THR A 799 -10.80 89.26 27.20
C THR A 799 -11.03 89.40 25.70
N PHE A 800 -10.67 90.54 25.08
CA PHE A 800 -10.65 90.67 23.62
C PHE A 800 -9.59 89.76 22.99
N ASP A 801 -8.39 89.70 23.57
CA ASP A 801 -7.31 88.82 23.11
C ASP A 801 -7.72 87.34 23.23
N GLU A 802 -8.35 86.93 24.33
CA GLU A 802 -8.87 85.56 24.50
C GLU A 802 -9.90 85.17 23.42
N GLN A 803 -10.85 86.06 23.09
CA GLN A 803 -11.86 85.81 22.05
C GLN A 803 -11.25 85.83 20.64
N LEU A 804 -10.35 86.77 20.35
CA LEU A 804 -9.63 86.81 19.06
C LEU A 804 -8.76 85.57 18.89
N GLN A 805 -8.06 85.11 19.93
CA GLN A 805 -7.30 83.88 19.92
C GLN A 805 -8.19 82.65 19.74
N PHE A 806 -9.40 82.63 20.30
CA PHE A 806 -10.36 81.55 20.08
C PHE A 806 -10.75 81.45 18.61
N TYR A 807 -11.23 82.53 17.98
CA TYR A 807 -11.61 82.50 16.56
C TYR A 807 -10.42 82.29 15.61
N MET A 808 -9.24 82.81 15.97
CA MET A 808 -8.00 82.55 15.23
C MET A 808 -7.61 81.07 15.28
N LYS A 809 -7.71 80.43 16.47
CA LYS A 809 -7.50 78.98 16.61
C LYS A 809 -8.50 78.19 15.79
N VAL A 810 -9.79 78.54 15.83
CA VAL A 810 -10.82 77.87 15.02
C VAL A 810 -10.53 78.00 13.52
N ALA A 811 -10.17 79.20 13.04
CA ALA A 811 -9.81 79.41 11.63
C ALA A 811 -8.56 78.60 11.21
N GLN A 812 -7.58 78.42 12.11
CA GLN A 812 -6.40 77.58 11.86
C GLN A 812 -6.73 76.08 11.92
N GLU A 813 -7.50 75.64 12.92
CA GLU A 813 -7.92 74.24 13.09
C GLU A 813 -8.67 73.72 11.86
N VAL A 814 -9.59 74.52 11.32
CA VAL A 814 -10.39 74.16 10.14
C VAL A 814 -9.50 73.95 8.91
N THR A 815 -8.45 74.76 8.72
CA THR A 815 -7.50 74.58 7.60
C THR A 815 -6.59 73.37 7.74
N GLN A 816 -6.41 72.87 8.96
CA GLN A 816 -5.60 71.68 9.24
C GLN A 816 -6.39 70.38 9.14
N GLN A 817 -7.73 70.44 9.06
CA GLN A 817 -8.56 69.26 8.92
C GLN A 817 -8.45 68.64 7.51
N PRO A 818 -8.57 67.30 7.39
CA PRO A 818 -8.56 66.65 6.08
C PRO A 818 -9.77 67.12 5.26
N LEU A 819 -9.51 67.67 4.06
CA LEU A 819 -10.53 68.22 3.17
C LEU A 819 -11.27 67.16 2.35
N ILE A 820 -10.85 65.90 2.46
CA ILE A 820 -11.42 64.75 1.76
C ILE A 820 -11.61 63.63 2.77
N LYS A 821 -12.81 63.04 2.80
CA LYS A 821 -13.07 61.78 3.49
C LYS A 821 -13.67 60.78 2.50
N ASP A 822 -13.08 59.60 2.42
CA ASP A 822 -13.62 58.49 1.64
C ASP A 822 -14.38 57.54 2.58
N GLU A 823 -15.64 57.29 2.27
CA GLU A 823 -16.48 56.31 2.96
C GLU A 823 -17.05 55.35 1.90
N GLN A 824 -16.48 54.15 1.86
CA GLN A 824 -16.81 53.13 0.86
C GLN A 824 -16.83 53.69 -0.58
N PHE A 825 -18.01 53.67 -1.23
CA PHE A 825 -18.21 54.11 -2.60
C PHE A 825 -18.39 55.62 -2.78
N ILE A 826 -18.39 56.41 -1.70
CA ILE A 826 -18.61 57.86 -1.73
C ILE A 826 -17.38 58.61 -1.23
N ARG A 827 -16.91 59.59 -2.02
CA ARG A 827 -15.91 60.58 -1.58
C ARG A 827 -16.60 61.87 -1.13
N LEU A 828 -16.47 62.25 0.13
CA LEU A 828 -16.94 63.51 0.69
C LEU A 828 -15.87 64.60 0.56
N GLN A 829 -16.18 65.66 -0.17
CA GLN A 829 -15.39 66.88 -0.27
C GLN A 829 -15.82 67.89 0.78
N LEU A 830 -14.95 68.14 1.76
CA LEU A 830 -15.16 69.10 2.85
C LEU A 830 -14.59 70.49 2.55
N ALA A 831 -13.83 70.66 1.46
CA ALA A 831 -13.23 71.95 1.12
C ALA A 831 -14.21 73.14 1.08
N PRO A 832 -15.42 73.02 0.48
CA PRO A 832 -16.39 74.11 0.51
C PRO A 832 -16.87 74.45 1.93
N LEU A 833 -17.17 73.43 2.74
CA LEU A 833 -17.56 73.61 4.14
C LEU A 833 -16.44 74.26 4.97
N ALA A 834 -15.21 73.76 4.86
CA ALA A 834 -14.07 74.28 5.60
C ALA A 834 -13.80 75.75 5.26
N LEU A 835 -13.87 76.12 3.98
CA LEU A 835 -13.75 77.51 3.55
C LEU A 835 -14.86 78.38 4.14
N SER A 836 -16.12 77.95 4.09
CA SER A 836 -17.24 78.71 4.67
C SER A 836 -17.11 78.89 6.20
N VAL A 837 -16.65 77.87 6.92
CA VAL A 837 -16.40 77.96 8.37
C VAL A 837 -15.23 78.91 8.67
N GLN A 838 -14.16 78.84 7.88
CA GLN A 838 -13.01 79.74 8.01
C GLN A 838 -13.38 81.19 7.74
N GLU A 839 -14.11 81.47 6.65
CA GLU A 839 -14.62 82.81 6.31
C GLU A 839 -15.52 83.35 7.43
N ASN A 840 -16.38 82.51 8.01
CA ASN A 840 -17.21 82.91 9.14
C ASN A 840 -16.37 83.29 10.37
N ALA A 841 -15.38 82.48 10.74
CA ALA A 841 -14.46 82.78 11.85
C ALA A 841 -13.63 84.06 11.60
N GLN A 842 -13.15 84.28 10.37
CA GLN A 842 -12.46 85.53 9.99
C GLN A 842 -13.39 86.74 10.03
N GLY A 843 -14.66 86.57 9.65
CA GLY A 843 -15.69 87.58 9.81
C GLY A 843 -15.87 87.97 11.28
N TRP A 844 -15.97 87.00 12.19
CA TRP A 844 -16.03 87.24 13.63
C TRP A 844 -14.79 87.98 14.16
N MET A 845 -13.58 87.58 13.77
CA MET A 845 -12.34 88.29 14.14
C MET A 845 -12.32 89.74 13.66
N THR A 846 -12.78 89.98 12.43
CA THR A 846 -12.80 91.34 11.86
C THR A 846 -13.78 92.24 12.60
N SER A 847 -14.97 91.72 12.94
CA SER A 847 -15.95 92.49 13.72
C SER A 847 -15.49 92.74 15.16
N LEU A 848 -14.91 91.75 15.84
CA LEU A 848 -14.31 91.94 17.17
C LEU A 848 -13.14 92.93 17.14
N GLY A 849 -12.29 92.86 16.12
CA GLY A 849 -11.18 93.80 15.93
C GLY A 849 -11.66 95.24 15.68
N LYS A 850 -12.77 95.42 14.96
CA LYS A 850 -13.40 96.74 14.79
C LYS A 850 -13.92 97.29 16.12
N LEU A 851 -14.63 96.48 16.91
CA LEU A 851 -15.14 96.89 18.23
C LEU A 851 -14.00 97.24 19.19
N LEU A 852 -12.92 96.46 19.20
CA LEU A 852 -11.73 96.79 20.00
C LEU A 852 -11.12 98.12 19.57
N ASN A 853 -11.00 98.38 18.27
CA ASN A 853 -10.48 99.64 17.75
C ASN A 853 -11.39 100.83 18.09
N GLU A 854 -12.71 100.65 18.00
CA GLU A 854 -13.69 101.67 18.39
C GLU A 854 -13.60 101.98 19.89
N SER A 855 -13.58 100.94 20.74
CA SER A 855 -13.42 101.09 22.20
C SER A 855 -12.09 101.76 22.56
N ALA A 856 -10.98 101.35 21.94
CA ALA A 856 -9.66 101.95 22.17
C ALA A 856 -9.60 103.40 21.68
N ARG A 857 -10.26 103.71 20.55
CA ARG A 857 -10.37 105.10 20.05
C ARG A 857 -11.17 105.97 21.02
N GLU A 858 -12.28 105.46 21.56
CA GLU A 858 -13.05 106.17 22.59
C GLU A 858 -12.24 106.41 23.86
N GLU A 859 -11.49 105.42 24.35
CA GLU A 859 -10.60 105.59 25.51
C GLU A 859 -9.47 106.59 25.25
N LEU A 860 -8.87 106.56 24.05
CA LEU A 860 -7.82 107.50 23.67
C LEU A 860 -8.35 108.93 23.59
N VAL A 861 -9.55 109.12 23.03
CA VAL A 861 -10.23 110.43 23.01
C VAL A 861 -10.52 110.90 24.44
N ARG A 862 -11.04 110.03 25.32
CA ARG A 862 -11.26 110.39 26.74
C ARG A 862 -9.97 110.77 27.46
N LEU A 863 -8.89 110.02 27.27
CA LEU A 863 -7.58 110.32 27.88
C LEU A 863 -6.99 111.63 27.33
N GLN A 864 -7.16 111.91 26.03
CA GLN A 864 -6.76 113.19 25.45
C GLN A 864 -7.56 114.35 26.08
N GLU A 865 -8.87 114.19 26.22
CA GLU A 865 -9.73 115.18 26.88
C GLU A 865 -9.32 115.39 28.36
N GLU A 866 -9.05 114.33 29.13
CA GLU A 866 -8.60 114.43 30.52
C GLU A 866 -7.25 115.14 30.66
N ILE A 867 -6.26 114.79 29.82
CA ILE A 867 -4.96 115.45 29.79
C ILE A 867 -5.13 116.94 29.43
N GLN A 868 -6.04 117.26 28.50
CA GLN A 868 -6.28 118.63 28.07
C GLN A 868 -6.97 119.48 29.15
N VAL A 869 -7.83 118.87 30.00
CA VAL A 869 -8.45 119.55 31.15
C VAL A 869 -7.46 119.71 32.32
N GLY A 870 -6.63 118.71 32.61
CA GLY A 870 -5.65 118.76 33.71
C GLY A 870 -4.56 119.82 33.54
N VAL A 871 -4.30 120.26 32.30
CA VAL A 871 -3.30 121.31 31.99
C VAL A 871 -3.81 122.73 32.33
N PHE A 872 -5.11 122.94 32.52
CA PHE A 872 -5.64 124.27 32.87
C PHE A 872 -5.92 124.48 34.37
N SER A 873 -5.83 123.45 35.21
CA SER A 873 -6.13 123.53 36.64
C SER A 873 -4.90 123.41 37.54
N LEU A 874 -3.73 123.83 37.05
CA LEU A 874 -2.52 124.01 37.85
C LEU A 874 -2.07 125.48 37.86
#